data_AF-A0A9W7AQ48-F1
#
_entry.id   AF-A0A9W7AQ48-F1
#
_cell.length_a   1.000
_cell.length_b   1.000
_cell.length_c   1.000
_cell.angle_alpha   90.00
_cell.angle_beta   90.00
_cell.angle_gamma   90.00
#
_symmetry.space_group_name_H-M   'P 1'
#
loop_
_entity.id
_entity.type
_entity.pdbx_description
1 polymer ?
#
loop_
_entity_poly.entity_id
_entity_poly.type
_entity_poly.pdbx_seq_one_letter_code
_entity_poly.pdbx_strand_id
1 'polypeptide(L)'
;MSFSVAFSCKAPGLGHGDVIKIVGNSPSLGNNVLDRAISLHTTADSYPYYETSLALPINATSFSGQRPELNISYQYALFTGGKFNRWETPLIMIVSDVFSSPPPPSSSDSPEENFAFCRQSSINLAEGRFAFRKSFKILTNTNLESPTNKGNKSVKFEAETNNSPPTETQRLHPHPRPSPHLPLPHPPSKNSQFQGFTSSDGAIVVSIFLPIILSRNEGDGSWTADWDYENLLSMESDMRVTRIGTVKWRGWHGNVSSSKKIDNDSPEAGVPKESRLEVERLLAKFNCVPVWIDVELFGEAYNGFCKGILWPVFHNVSSVYNYGGVDSDDSMSNPSSQGSQNIFDDSEHVMGPAHGDGGKQAQLWSAYTRVNKAFSDVIVQHFNEGDLIWIHGFHLLVLPSMLSRKVGRLAKIGIFLHTPFPSSEIFRTLWCREDLLRGMLNADQIGFHLYEYSRHFLTCCRRLLGLTAAMVPDTYGGHNLAVESNGRNITITSIHAGVDASLLKKCLDHPTTQEKIKAIKEQFKGKVLMAAIDRLENLKGAPLKILGLERFLDRRPEYRGKIALIQMGISAFERGDDYLATRNELMRLVERVNDKYPNTIQFQECTEAEMRLMQRVALLRAADVILITSLRDGLNRLPMEFVIAHSDALSVGIDNYKRSDNGEPGAVR
;
A
#
# COMPACT_ATOMS: atom_id res chain seq x y z
N MET A 1 -4.92 25.39 11.85
CA MET A 1 -4.16 26.23 12.81
C MET A 1 -3.09 25.37 13.48
N SER A 2 -1.99 25.97 13.93
CA SER A 2 -0.94 25.31 14.71
C SER A 2 -0.92 25.87 16.13
N PHE A 3 -0.77 25.01 17.13
CA PHE A 3 -0.88 25.30 18.55
C PHE A 3 0.44 24.98 19.24
N SER A 4 0.94 25.90 20.07
CA SER A 4 2.20 25.70 20.79
C SER A 4 1.94 24.89 22.07
N VAL A 5 2.48 23.68 22.13
CA VAL A 5 2.27 22.72 23.24
C VAL A 5 3.60 22.42 23.92
N ALA A 6 3.72 22.77 25.20
CA ALA A 6 4.83 22.34 26.06
C ALA A 6 4.45 21.04 26.80
N PHE A 7 5.43 20.15 26.99
CA PHE A 7 5.26 18.92 27.78
C PHE A 7 6.11 18.99 29.04
N SER A 8 5.54 18.55 30.16
CA SER A 8 6.17 18.46 31.48
C SER A 8 5.82 17.13 32.13
N CYS A 9 6.78 16.49 32.79
CA CYS A 9 6.56 15.28 33.59
C CYS A 9 7.43 15.27 34.86
N LYS A 10 7.03 14.47 35.86
CA LYS A 10 7.72 14.36 37.16
C LYS A 10 8.28 12.95 37.34
N ALA A 11 9.61 12.84 37.49
CA ALA A 11 10.31 11.57 37.57
C ALA A 11 11.31 11.53 38.75
N PRO A 12 10.83 11.33 40.00
CA PRO A 12 11.65 11.45 41.22
C PRO A 12 12.61 10.28 41.48
N GLY A 13 12.67 9.30 40.58
CA GLY A 13 13.50 8.09 40.71
C GLY A 13 14.58 7.97 39.64
N LEU A 14 14.96 9.07 38.99
CA LEU A 14 15.99 9.10 37.93
C LEU A 14 17.35 9.57 38.47
N GLY A 15 18.41 8.90 38.05
CA GLY A 15 19.79 9.26 38.36
C GLY A 15 20.40 10.24 37.36
N HIS A 16 21.58 10.75 37.67
CA HIS A 16 22.28 11.79 36.89
C HIS A 16 22.61 11.35 35.44
N GLY A 17 22.61 10.05 35.15
CA GLY A 17 22.84 9.48 33.81
C GLY A 17 21.57 9.04 33.06
N ASP A 18 20.38 9.35 33.58
CA ASP A 18 19.09 9.05 32.95
C ASP A 18 18.55 10.25 32.16
N VAL A 19 17.90 9.98 31.02
CA VAL A 19 17.29 10.99 30.15
C VAL A 19 15.90 10.53 29.73
N ILE A 20 14.90 11.41 29.89
CA ILE A 20 13.57 11.20 29.31
C ILE A 20 13.52 11.86 27.94
N LYS A 21 12.97 11.15 26.95
CA LYS A 21 12.54 11.73 25.68
C LYS A 21 11.04 11.51 25.47
N ILE A 22 10.41 12.32 24.62
CA ILE A 22 9.02 12.18 24.18
C ILE A 22 8.96 11.86 22.69
N VAL A 23 8.06 10.96 22.31
CA VAL A 23 7.76 10.58 20.92
C VAL A 23 6.26 10.49 20.75
N GLY A 24 5.73 10.79 19.56
CA GLY A 24 4.29 10.74 19.32
C GLY A 24 3.90 10.87 17.85
N ASN A 25 2.60 10.80 17.57
CA ASN A 25 2.03 10.77 16.21
C ASN A 25 2.12 12.07 15.41
N SER A 26 2.59 13.16 16.03
CA SER A 26 2.80 14.45 15.37
C SER A 26 4.20 14.55 14.74
N PRO A 27 4.38 15.28 13.62
CA PRO A 27 5.72 15.56 13.06
C PRO A 27 6.64 16.22 14.09
N SER A 28 6.11 17.16 14.88
CA SER A 28 6.79 17.83 15.98
C SER A 28 7.00 16.95 17.23
N LEU A 29 6.64 15.67 17.16
CA LEU A 29 6.94 14.62 18.15
C LEU A 29 7.60 13.40 17.49
N GLY A 30 8.12 13.55 16.26
CA GLY A 30 8.92 12.53 15.58
C GLY A 30 8.14 11.42 14.86
N ASN A 31 6.81 11.52 14.71
CA ASN A 31 5.96 10.51 14.03
C ASN A 31 6.19 9.07 14.55
N ASN A 32 6.22 8.89 15.87
CA ASN A 32 6.49 7.61 16.56
C ASN A 32 7.88 6.99 16.29
N VAL A 33 8.85 7.74 15.73
CA VAL A 33 10.23 7.28 15.51
C VAL A 33 11.14 7.69 16.67
N LEU A 34 11.72 6.71 17.38
CA LEU A 34 12.57 6.94 18.56
C LEU A 34 13.84 7.78 18.27
N ASP A 35 14.41 7.69 17.07
CA ASP A 35 15.56 8.52 16.68
C ASP A 35 15.20 10.00 16.51
N ARG A 36 13.90 10.32 16.39
CA ARG A 36 13.34 11.68 16.31
C ARG A 36 12.73 12.13 17.64
N ALA A 37 13.00 11.41 18.73
CA ALA A 37 12.48 11.71 20.06
C ALA A 37 13.06 13.02 20.62
N ILE A 38 12.19 13.92 21.08
CA ILE A 38 12.57 15.19 21.68
C ILE A 38 12.96 14.95 23.14
N SER A 39 14.12 15.46 23.56
CA SER A 39 14.58 15.29 24.94
C SER A 39 13.86 16.27 25.87
N LEU A 40 13.53 15.82 27.08
CA LEU A 40 13.03 16.67 28.15
C LEU A 40 14.19 17.05 29.07
N HIS A 41 14.21 18.29 29.52
CA HIS A 41 15.30 18.89 30.27
C HIS A 41 14.87 19.19 31.71
N THR A 42 15.80 19.00 32.65
CA THR A 42 15.63 19.33 34.07
C THR A 42 16.87 20.10 34.55
N THR A 43 16.71 20.95 35.57
CA THR A 43 17.82 21.61 36.26
C THR A 43 17.88 21.15 37.71
N ALA A 44 18.95 21.50 38.44
CA ALA A 44 19.05 21.21 39.87
C ALA A 44 17.86 21.77 40.67
N ASP A 45 17.38 22.96 40.27
CA ASP A 45 16.25 23.65 40.92
C ASP A 45 14.87 23.14 40.44
N SER A 46 14.78 22.59 39.23
CA SER A 46 13.52 22.03 38.70
C SER A 46 13.35 20.54 38.99
N TYR A 47 14.41 19.81 39.37
CA TYR A 47 14.32 18.38 39.69
C TYR A 47 13.28 18.14 40.81
N PRO A 48 12.36 17.17 40.66
CA PRO A 48 12.33 16.08 39.68
C PRO A 48 11.42 16.31 38.47
N TYR A 49 11.23 17.56 38.02
CA TYR A 49 10.41 17.91 36.84
C TYR A 49 11.27 18.08 35.58
N TYR A 50 10.84 17.45 34.49
CA TYR A 50 11.49 17.40 33.18
C TYR A 50 10.55 18.00 32.13
N GLU A 51 11.00 19.02 31.38
CA GLU A 51 10.15 19.80 30.47
C GLU A 51 10.76 20.01 29.08
N THR A 52 9.93 20.30 28.09
CA THR A 52 10.39 20.74 26.75
C THR A 52 10.89 22.18 26.80
N SER A 53 12.15 22.42 26.39
CA SER A 53 12.79 23.75 26.42
C SER A 53 12.10 24.82 25.56
N LEU A 54 11.28 24.40 24.58
CA LEU A 54 10.43 25.25 23.76
C LEU A 54 9.08 24.57 23.56
N ALA A 55 8.01 25.36 23.45
CA ALA A 55 6.68 24.83 23.11
C ALA A 55 6.65 24.38 21.64
N LEU A 56 6.11 23.19 21.39
CA LEU A 56 6.16 22.51 20.11
C LEU A 56 4.94 22.86 19.26
N PRO A 57 5.08 23.24 17.97
CA PRO A 57 3.94 23.55 17.11
C PRO A 57 3.23 22.28 16.67
N ILE A 58 2.00 22.07 17.13
CA ILE A 58 1.17 20.91 16.79
C ILE A 58 -0.09 21.38 16.05
N ASN A 59 -0.35 20.80 14.89
CA ASN A 59 -1.51 21.14 14.08
C ASN A 59 -2.77 20.42 14.60
N ALA A 60 -3.91 21.11 14.59
CA ALA A 60 -5.21 20.47 14.81
C ALA A 60 -5.49 19.44 13.70
N THR A 61 -6.04 18.29 14.08
CA THR A 61 -6.40 17.19 13.19
C THR A 61 -7.80 17.33 12.61
N SER A 62 -8.67 18.04 13.33
CA SER A 62 -10.08 18.27 12.99
C SER A 62 -10.56 19.58 13.62
N PHE A 63 -11.66 20.12 13.12
CA PHE A 63 -12.33 21.30 13.68
C PHE A 63 -13.79 20.98 13.97
N SER A 64 -14.16 21.02 15.24
CA SER A 64 -15.53 20.79 15.71
C SER A 64 -16.19 22.15 15.95
N GLY A 65 -16.75 22.71 14.87
CA GLY A 65 -17.15 24.11 14.82
C GLY A 65 -15.94 25.04 15.07
N GLN A 66 -16.02 25.90 16.08
CA GLN A 66 -14.91 26.77 16.49
C GLN A 66 -13.88 26.08 17.41
N ARG A 67 -14.12 24.85 17.89
CA ARG A 67 -13.17 24.15 18.78
C ARG A 67 -12.14 23.35 17.96
N PRO A 68 -10.83 23.59 18.12
CA PRO A 68 -9.78 22.81 17.47
C PRO A 68 -9.58 21.48 18.19
N GLU A 69 -9.60 20.37 17.45
CA GLU A 69 -9.32 19.04 18.00
C GLU A 69 -7.84 18.66 17.75
N LEU A 70 -7.15 18.29 18.83
CA LEU A 70 -5.75 17.90 18.83
C LEU A 70 -5.64 16.40 19.16
N ASN A 71 -5.78 15.53 18.16
CA ASN A 71 -5.62 14.08 18.34
C ASN A 71 -4.14 13.70 18.45
N ILE A 72 -3.54 13.94 19.63
CA ILE A 72 -2.14 13.66 19.93
C ILE A 72 -2.03 12.37 20.74
N SER A 73 -1.32 11.37 20.19
CA SER A 73 -0.83 10.22 20.95
C SER A 73 0.68 10.33 21.14
N TYR A 74 1.16 10.07 22.36
CA TYR A 74 2.57 10.18 22.71
C TYR A 74 2.98 9.19 23.81
N GLN A 75 4.26 8.88 23.86
CA GLN A 75 4.91 8.01 24.84
C GLN A 75 6.21 8.67 25.31
N TYR A 76 6.62 8.37 26.55
CA TYR A 76 7.94 8.72 27.04
C TYR A 76 8.90 7.54 26.82
N ALA A 77 10.10 7.83 26.31
CA ALA A 77 11.19 6.89 26.21
C ALA A 77 12.22 7.21 27.29
N LEU A 78 12.45 6.28 28.22
CA LEU A 78 13.50 6.39 29.21
C LEU A 78 14.82 5.85 28.64
N PHE A 79 15.88 6.63 28.77
CA PHE A 79 17.26 6.23 28.48
C PHE A 79 18.07 6.21 29.78
N THR A 80 18.93 5.21 29.95
CA THR A 80 19.82 5.05 31.11
C THR A 80 21.24 4.83 30.60
N GLY A 81 22.19 5.67 31.04
CA GLY A 81 23.58 5.59 30.59
C GLY A 81 23.75 5.75 29.08
N GLY A 82 22.89 6.57 28.46
CA GLY A 82 22.85 6.80 27.01
C GLY A 82 22.19 5.69 26.16
N LYS A 83 21.77 4.57 26.76
CA LYS A 83 21.04 3.49 26.06
C LYS A 83 19.55 3.58 26.34
N PHE A 84 18.71 3.23 25.37
CA PHE A 84 17.27 3.09 25.58
C PHE A 84 17.01 1.99 26.61
N ASN A 85 16.13 2.27 27.58
CA ASN A 85 15.78 1.38 28.69
C ASN A 85 14.36 0.81 28.48
N ARG A 86 13.34 1.67 28.49
CA ARG A 86 11.94 1.26 28.26
C ARG A 86 11.04 2.41 27.80
N TRP A 87 9.87 2.05 27.28
CA TRP A 87 8.75 2.96 27.07
C TRP A 87 7.92 3.11 28.34
N GLU A 88 7.40 4.32 28.56
CA GLU A 88 6.45 4.69 29.62
C GLU A 88 5.25 5.37 28.96
N THR A 89 4.06 4.77 29.07
CA THR A 89 2.85 5.26 28.40
C THR A 89 2.00 6.09 29.38
N PRO A 90 1.90 7.42 29.22
CA PRO A 90 0.93 8.20 29.98
C PRO A 90 -0.49 7.85 29.53
N LEU A 91 -1.42 7.73 30.48
CA LEU A 91 -2.83 7.50 30.17
C LEU A 91 -3.36 8.57 29.20
N ILE A 92 -3.86 8.09 28.05
CA ILE A 92 -4.42 8.85 26.91
C ILE A 92 -5.23 10.03 27.40
N MET A 93 -5.06 11.20 26.77
CA MET A 93 -5.81 12.39 27.12
C MET A 93 -6.46 13.01 25.90
N ILE A 94 -7.77 12.77 25.78
CA ILE A 94 -8.68 13.72 25.15
C ILE A 94 -8.68 14.96 26.05
N VAL A 95 -8.46 16.15 25.47
CA VAL A 95 -8.50 17.40 26.22
C VAL A 95 -9.94 17.89 26.27
N SER A 96 -10.60 17.72 27.42
CA SER A 96 -11.93 18.27 27.71
C SER A 96 -11.94 19.07 29.03
N ASP A 97 -12.52 20.26 28.93
CA ASP A 97 -12.84 21.33 29.89
C ASP A 97 -12.46 21.17 31.39
N VAL A 98 -11.85 22.22 31.97
CA VAL A 98 -11.60 22.40 33.43
C VAL A 98 -11.99 23.83 33.85
N PHE A 99 -12.58 24.02 35.04
CA PHE A 99 -13.33 25.23 35.43
C PHE A 99 -12.79 25.99 36.67
N SER A 100 -12.87 27.33 36.58
CA SER A 100 -13.15 28.40 37.60
C SER A 100 -12.72 28.34 39.09
N SER A 101 -12.27 29.50 39.60
CA SER A 101 -12.67 30.18 40.89
C SER A 101 -11.77 31.41 41.19
N PRO A 102 -12.18 32.41 42.01
CA PRO A 102 -13.46 33.15 42.10
C PRO A 102 -13.28 34.72 42.01
N PRO A 103 -14.34 35.54 41.84
CA PRO A 103 -14.29 37.02 41.68
C PRO A 103 -14.53 37.81 42.99
N PRO A 104 -14.06 39.08 43.14
CA PRO A 104 -14.87 40.29 42.79
C PRO A 104 -14.03 41.56 42.41
N PRO A 105 -14.58 42.80 42.29
CA PRO A 105 -15.78 43.28 41.58
C PRO A 105 -15.50 44.45 40.57
N SER A 106 -16.49 44.78 39.71
CA SER A 106 -16.79 46.08 39.02
C SER A 106 -15.66 47.11 38.72
N SER A 107 -15.51 47.73 37.54
CA SER A 107 -16.42 47.99 36.38
C SER A 107 -15.58 48.38 35.12
N SER A 108 -16.06 48.55 33.89
CA SER A 108 -17.42 48.57 33.27
C SER A 108 -17.37 48.06 31.82
N ASP A 109 -18.55 47.74 31.27
CA ASP A 109 -18.89 47.49 29.85
C ASP A 109 -18.31 46.25 29.14
N SER A 110 -19.08 45.71 28.19
CA SER A 110 -18.90 44.40 27.54
C SER A 110 -18.90 44.51 26.00
N PRO A 111 -18.52 43.44 25.28
CA PRO A 111 -19.54 42.52 24.75
C PRO A 111 -19.44 41.08 25.27
N GLU A 112 -20.41 40.24 24.92
CA GLU A 112 -20.72 38.98 25.60
C GLU A 112 -19.89 37.77 25.14
N GLU A 113 -19.27 37.06 26.07
CA GLU A 113 -18.85 35.65 25.88
C GLU A 113 -19.97 34.71 26.36
N ASN A 114 -20.22 33.62 25.62
CA ASN A 114 -21.20 32.58 26.00
C ASN A 114 -20.57 31.18 25.92
N PHE A 115 -20.64 30.41 27.02
CA PHE A 115 -20.06 29.07 27.16
C PHE A 115 -21.06 28.02 27.65
N ALA A 116 -20.96 26.80 27.12
CA ALA A 116 -21.47 25.54 27.70
C ALA A 116 -20.47 24.41 27.36
N PHE A 117 -19.94 23.61 28.29
CA PHE A 117 -20.52 22.64 29.24
C PHE A 117 -20.92 21.27 28.63
N CYS A 118 -20.17 20.20 28.96
CA CYS A 118 -20.75 19.02 29.66
C CYS A 118 -19.72 18.07 30.32
N ARG A 119 -19.91 17.84 31.64
CA ARG A 119 -19.58 16.68 32.51
C ARG A 119 -18.40 15.71 32.23
N GLN A 120 -17.57 15.55 33.25
CA GLN A 120 -16.77 14.35 33.53
C GLN A 120 -17.61 13.19 34.09
N SER A 121 -17.08 11.97 34.01
CA SER A 121 -17.28 10.91 35.01
C SER A 121 -15.92 10.35 35.41
N SER A 122 -15.66 10.23 36.72
CA SER A 122 -14.34 9.93 37.28
C SER A 122 -14.28 8.55 37.91
N ILE A 123 -13.21 7.79 37.64
CA ILE A 123 -12.80 6.63 38.43
C ILE A 123 -11.43 6.96 39.03
N ASN A 124 -11.28 6.71 40.33
CA ASN A 124 -10.15 7.15 41.13
C ASN A 124 -9.42 5.92 41.71
N LEU A 125 -8.12 5.74 41.43
CA LEU A 125 -7.35 4.60 41.89
C LEU A 125 -5.89 4.96 42.24
N ALA A 126 -5.53 4.57 43.47
CA ALA A 126 -4.23 4.21 44.05
C ALA A 126 -2.91 4.87 43.57
N GLU A 127 -2.08 5.22 44.55
CA GLU A 127 -0.75 5.81 44.34
C GLU A 127 0.27 4.80 43.79
N GLY A 128 0.94 5.17 42.70
CA GLY A 128 2.07 4.45 42.10
C GLY A 128 3.34 5.32 42.08
N ARG A 129 4.52 4.69 42.02
CA ARG A 129 5.84 5.32 42.31
C ARG A 129 6.31 6.43 41.35
N PHE A 130 5.52 6.81 40.33
CA PHE A 130 5.80 7.94 39.42
C PHE A 130 4.55 8.80 39.20
N ALA A 131 4.47 9.94 39.87
CA ALA A 131 3.30 10.82 39.86
C ALA A 131 3.33 11.85 38.70
N PHE A 132 2.88 11.44 37.52
CA PHE A 132 2.74 12.29 36.33
C PHE A 132 1.67 13.39 36.51
N ARG A 133 2.05 14.53 37.09
CA ARG A 133 1.15 15.69 37.26
C ARG A 133 0.88 16.34 35.91
N LYS A 134 -0.30 16.07 35.33
CA LYS A 134 -0.76 16.65 34.06
C LYS A 134 -1.02 18.16 34.21
N SER A 135 -0.25 18.99 33.53
CA SER A 135 -0.49 20.43 33.38
C SER A 135 -0.19 20.88 31.95
N PHE A 136 -1.24 21.06 31.15
CA PHE A 136 -1.15 21.53 29.76
C PHE A 136 -1.48 23.02 29.73
N LYS A 137 -0.57 23.84 29.16
CA LYS A 137 -0.78 25.28 28.99
C LYS A 137 -0.82 25.61 27.50
N ILE A 138 -2.03 25.66 26.94
CA ILE A 138 -2.26 26.11 25.58
C ILE A 138 -2.10 27.64 25.59
N LEU A 139 -1.06 28.15 24.92
CA LEU A 139 -0.90 29.57 24.67
C LEU A 139 -1.48 29.89 23.29
N THR A 140 -2.61 30.59 23.27
CA THR A 140 -3.13 31.22 22.06
C THR A 140 -2.27 32.42 21.71
N ASN A 141 -1.99 32.60 20.41
CA ASN A 141 -1.00 33.57 19.96
C ASN A 141 -1.65 34.94 19.74
N THR A 142 -1.65 35.79 20.77
CA THR A 142 -2.03 37.21 20.69
C THR A 142 -0.82 38.11 20.93
N ASN A 143 -0.42 38.82 19.87
CA ASN A 143 0.54 39.94 19.78
C ASN A 143 1.57 40.11 20.91
N LEU A 144 2.84 39.86 20.59
CA LEU A 144 3.97 40.50 21.27
C LEU A 144 4.87 41.17 20.24
N GLU A 145 4.95 42.50 20.35
CA GLU A 145 5.83 43.35 19.54
C GLU A 145 7.29 43.26 20.02
N SER A 146 8.22 43.69 19.18
CA SER A 146 9.64 43.74 19.53
C SER A 146 9.99 44.89 20.47
N PRO A 147 10.90 44.66 21.43
CA PRO A 147 11.86 45.68 21.84
C PRO A 147 13.29 45.26 21.47
N THR A 148 13.98 46.09 20.69
CA THR A 148 15.43 45.99 20.49
C THR A 148 16.13 47.18 21.13
N ASN A 149 17.19 46.94 21.91
CA ASN A 149 18.38 47.81 21.95
C ASN A 149 19.53 47.25 22.79
N LYS A 150 20.77 47.55 22.33
CA LYS A 150 22.04 47.77 23.06
C LYS A 150 22.38 46.85 24.27
N GLY A 151 23.49 46.11 24.30
CA GLY A 151 24.63 46.01 23.38
C GLY A 151 25.99 46.11 24.09
N ASN A 152 26.81 45.07 23.96
CA ASN A 152 28.25 44.97 24.32
C ASN A 152 28.69 43.51 23.97
N LYS A 153 29.92 43.19 23.56
CA LYS A 153 31.00 43.98 22.94
C LYS A 153 32.00 43.00 22.29
N SER A 154 32.52 43.34 21.11
CA SER A 154 33.81 42.92 20.51
C SER A 154 34.41 41.53 20.81
N VAL A 155 34.56 40.71 19.74
CA VAL A 155 35.88 40.16 19.35
C VAL A 155 36.01 40.31 17.82
N LYS A 156 37.17 40.78 17.33
CA LYS A 156 37.57 40.72 15.91
C LYS A 156 38.46 39.49 15.70
N PHE A 157 38.37 38.88 14.52
CA PHE A 157 39.56 38.44 13.79
C PHE A 157 39.39 38.79 12.31
N GLU A 158 40.46 39.21 11.67
CA GLU A 158 40.58 39.58 10.25
C GLU A 158 41.67 38.72 9.61
N ALA A 159 41.91 38.93 8.31
CA ALA A 159 42.87 38.20 7.45
C ALA A 159 42.40 36.79 6.98
N GLU A 160 42.63 36.36 5.74
CA GLU A 160 43.28 37.08 4.62
C GLU A 160 42.79 36.62 3.24
N THR A 161 42.87 37.52 2.25
CA THR A 161 42.55 37.24 0.84
C THR A 161 43.79 36.82 0.06
N ASN A 162 43.65 35.91 -0.91
CA ASN A 162 44.66 35.75 -1.96
C ASN A 162 44.01 35.53 -3.34
N ASN A 163 44.41 36.36 -4.30
CA ASN A 163 44.08 36.26 -5.73
C ASN A 163 45.32 35.80 -6.50
N SER A 164 45.17 34.98 -7.55
CA SER A 164 45.64 35.27 -8.93
C SER A 164 45.59 34.03 -9.87
N PRO A 165 45.35 34.20 -11.18
CA PRO A 165 45.38 33.15 -12.21
C PRO A 165 46.74 33.08 -12.95
N PRO A 166 46.94 32.18 -13.93
CA PRO A 166 46.48 32.34 -15.34
C PRO A 166 45.67 31.08 -15.82
N THR A 167 45.49 30.65 -17.08
CA THR A 167 46.11 30.96 -18.40
C THR A 167 45.15 30.64 -19.58
N GLU A 168 45.51 31.13 -20.77
CA GLU A 168 44.93 30.89 -22.11
C GLU A 168 45.39 29.54 -22.76
N THR A 169 44.96 29.05 -23.95
CA THR A 169 43.94 29.42 -24.97
C THR A 169 43.59 28.19 -25.84
N GLN A 170 42.43 28.19 -26.50
CA GLN A 170 42.31 28.02 -27.98
C GLN A 170 40.90 28.41 -28.47
N ARG A 171 40.75 28.82 -29.74
CA ARG A 171 39.49 29.29 -30.36
C ARG A 171 39.25 28.60 -31.71
N LEU A 172 37.99 28.30 -32.04
CA LEU A 172 37.56 28.05 -33.43
C LEU A 172 36.18 28.68 -33.71
N HIS A 173 36.21 29.74 -34.53
CA HIS A 173 35.19 30.33 -35.42
C HIS A 173 33.73 30.66 -34.94
N PRO A 174 33.07 31.66 -35.59
CA PRO A 174 31.81 32.22 -35.10
C PRO A 174 30.55 31.74 -35.84
N HIS A 175 29.43 31.68 -35.12
CA HIS A 175 28.07 31.58 -35.66
C HIS A 175 27.30 32.91 -35.48
N PRO A 176 26.20 33.17 -36.24
CA PRO A 176 25.61 34.50 -36.36
C PRO A 176 24.88 35.02 -35.11
N ARG A 177 24.63 36.34 -35.09
CA ARG A 177 24.05 37.07 -33.95
C ARG A 177 22.58 36.64 -33.69
N PRO A 178 22.17 36.48 -32.42
CA PRO A 178 20.76 36.27 -32.07
C PRO A 178 19.93 37.57 -32.16
N SER A 179 18.64 37.41 -32.43
CA SER A 179 17.60 38.45 -32.35
C SER A 179 17.39 38.96 -30.90
N PRO A 180 16.80 40.16 -30.69
CA PRO A 180 16.70 40.76 -29.36
C PRO A 180 15.88 39.94 -28.35
N HIS A 181 16.23 40.11 -27.08
CA HIS A 181 15.79 39.30 -25.95
C HIS A 181 14.26 39.27 -25.75
N LEU A 182 13.69 38.07 -25.59
CA LEU A 182 12.51 37.91 -24.75
C LEU A 182 12.92 38.07 -23.27
N PRO A 183 12.01 38.53 -22.38
CA PRO A 183 12.28 38.56 -20.94
C PRO A 183 12.59 37.17 -20.39
N LEU A 184 13.55 37.11 -19.46
CA LEU A 184 13.78 35.90 -18.67
C LEU A 184 12.54 35.60 -17.81
N PRO A 185 12.12 34.32 -17.68
CA PRO A 185 11.04 33.96 -16.76
C PRO A 185 11.47 34.30 -15.32
N HIS A 186 10.56 34.91 -14.56
CA HIS A 186 10.82 35.23 -13.16
C HIS A 186 11.14 33.96 -12.34
N PRO A 187 12.01 34.06 -11.31
CA PRO A 187 12.21 32.94 -10.40
C PRO A 187 10.89 32.56 -9.71
N PRO A 188 10.64 31.26 -9.45
CA PRO A 188 9.40 30.81 -8.84
C PRO A 188 9.19 31.46 -7.47
N SER A 189 7.96 31.91 -7.21
CA SER A 189 7.61 32.57 -5.96
C SER A 189 7.74 31.61 -4.78
N LYS A 190 8.39 32.05 -3.69
CA LYS A 190 8.69 31.21 -2.51
C LYS A 190 7.46 30.82 -1.65
N ASN A 191 6.24 31.06 -2.14
CA ASN A 191 4.98 30.94 -1.40
C ASN A 191 3.98 29.97 -2.04
N SER A 192 4.44 28.85 -2.62
CA SER A 192 3.55 27.71 -2.90
C SER A 192 3.25 26.94 -1.61
N GLN A 193 2.44 27.52 -0.72
CA GLN A 193 1.85 26.77 0.39
C GLN A 193 1.00 25.64 -0.20
N PHE A 194 1.17 24.42 0.31
CA PHE A 194 0.40 23.27 -0.15
C PHE A 194 -1.05 23.41 0.30
N GLN A 195 -1.92 23.92 -0.58
CA GLN A 195 -3.36 23.76 -0.43
C GLN A 195 -3.66 22.26 -0.54
N GLY A 196 -4.28 21.70 0.50
CA GLY A 196 -4.77 20.32 0.45
C GLY A 196 -5.90 20.19 -0.57
N PHE A 197 -6.04 18.99 -1.14
CA PHE A 197 -7.08 18.71 -2.13
C PHE A 197 -8.47 19.08 -1.60
N THR A 198 -9.24 19.74 -2.46
CA THR A 198 -10.60 20.22 -2.24
C THR A 198 -11.61 19.32 -2.94
N SER A 199 -12.90 19.42 -2.63
CA SER A 199 -13.95 18.69 -3.34
C SER A 199 -14.14 19.14 -4.81
N SER A 200 -13.56 20.27 -5.21
CA SER A 200 -13.43 20.71 -6.60
C SER A 200 -12.35 19.96 -7.39
N ASP A 201 -11.32 19.43 -6.72
CA ASP A 201 -10.20 18.74 -7.36
C ASP A 201 -10.62 17.34 -7.85
N GLY A 202 -10.38 17.06 -9.13
CA GLY A 202 -10.71 15.80 -9.75
C GLY A 202 -9.56 14.79 -9.71
N ALA A 203 -9.92 13.54 -9.52
CA ALA A 203 -9.00 12.40 -9.63
C ALA A 203 -9.55 11.36 -10.61
N ILE A 204 -8.78 11.06 -11.65
CA ILE A 204 -9.05 9.99 -12.61
C ILE A 204 -8.23 8.76 -12.18
N VAL A 205 -8.88 7.83 -11.49
CA VAL A 205 -8.30 6.56 -11.05
C VAL A 205 -8.43 5.55 -12.19
N VAL A 206 -7.29 5.05 -12.67
CA VAL A 206 -7.20 4.17 -13.84
C VAL A 206 -6.67 2.79 -13.44
N SER A 207 -7.44 1.74 -13.74
CA SER A 207 -7.07 0.35 -13.46
C SER A 207 -7.52 -0.58 -14.58
N ILE A 208 -6.82 -1.70 -14.78
CA ILE A 208 -7.12 -2.61 -15.89
C ILE A 208 -8.58 -3.09 -15.89
N PHE A 209 -9.13 -3.36 -14.70
CA PHE A 209 -10.57 -3.56 -14.47
C PHE A 209 -11.12 -2.44 -13.59
N LEU A 210 -12.38 -2.06 -13.82
CA LEU A 210 -13.17 -1.23 -12.90
C LEU A 210 -13.44 -1.99 -11.59
N PRO A 211 -13.60 -1.27 -10.46
CA PRO A 211 -13.99 -1.85 -9.17
C PRO A 211 -15.51 -2.11 -9.09
N ILE A 212 -16.09 -2.69 -10.14
CA ILE A 212 -17.53 -3.00 -10.27
C ILE A 212 -17.68 -4.43 -10.75
N ILE A 213 -18.61 -5.18 -10.15
CA ILE A 213 -19.01 -6.51 -10.60
C ILE A 213 -20.34 -6.41 -11.34
N LEU A 214 -20.34 -6.65 -12.65
CA LEU A 214 -21.57 -6.76 -13.43
C LEU A 214 -22.16 -8.17 -13.33
N SER A 215 -23.49 -8.26 -13.32
CA SER A 215 -24.23 -9.51 -13.49
C SER A 215 -25.34 -9.32 -14.53
N ARG A 216 -25.46 -10.26 -15.47
CA ARG A 216 -26.57 -10.33 -16.43
C ARG A 216 -27.61 -11.30 -15.89
N ASN A 217 -28.88 -10.93 -15.96
CA ASN A 217 -29.99 -11.78 -15.57
C ASN A 217 -30.38 -12.70 -16.74
N GLU A 218 -30.54 -14.00 -16.48
CA GLU A 218 -30.78 -15.00 -17.53
C GLU A 218 -32.22 -14.98 -18.09
N GLY A 219 -33.20 -14.47 -17.31
CA GLY A 219 -34.62 -14.52 -17.67
C GLY A 219 -35.11 -13.35 -18.55
N ASP A 220 -34.57 -12.14 -18.36
CA ASP A 220 -34.93 -10.91 -19.10
C ASP A 220 -33.74 -10.30 -19.86
N GLY A 221 -32.53 -10.85 -19.68
CA GLY A 221 -31.29 -10.37 -20.30
C GLY A 221 -30.69 -9.11 -19.66
N SER A 222 -31.32 -8.53 -18.62
CA SER A 222 -30.97 -7.21 -18.08
C SER A 222 -29.67 -7.21 -17.30
N TRP A 223 -29.00 -6.05 -17.25
CA TRP A 223 -27.73 -5.88 -16.54
C TRP A 223 -27.92 -5.25 -15.16
N THR A 224 -27.11 -5.72 -14.21
CA THR A 224 -27.00 -5.19 -12.85
C THR A 224 -25.53 -4.94 -12.51
N ALA A 225 -25.29 -4.00 -11.60
CA ALA A 225 -23.96 -3.55 -11.19
C ALA A 225 -23.92 -3.31 -9.69
N ASP A 226 -22.85 -3.76 -9.03
CA ASP A 226 -22.56 -3.52 -7.60
C ASP A 226 -21.05 -3.31 -7.41
N TRP A 227 -20.65 -2.65 -6.33
CA TRP A 227 -19.24 -2.39 -6.03
C TRP A 227 -18.46 -3.69 -5.83
N ASP A 228 -17.25 -3.72 -6.38
CA ASP A 228 -16.24 -4.70 -6.00
C ASP A 228 -15.60 -4.25 -4.67
N TYR A 229 -16.26 -4.56 -3.54
CA TYR A 229 -15.75 -4.30 -2.19
C TYR A 229 -14.46 -5.08 -1.87
N GLU A 230 -14.03 -6.03 -2.72
CA GLU A 230 -12.70 -6.65 -2.62
C GLU A 230 -11.61 -5.76 -3.24
N ASN A 231 -11.96 -4.85 -4.15
CA ASN A 231 -11.02 -4.04 -4.91
C ASN A 231 -10.42 -2.92 -4.04
N LEU A 232 -9.12 -2.64 -4.18
CA LEU A 232 -8.49 -1.52 -3.47
C LEU A 232 -9.05 -0.15 -3.89
N LEU A 233 -9.72 -0.08 -5.05
CA LEU A 233 -10.15 1.16 -5.70
C LEU A 233 -11.65 1.46 -5.57
N SER A 234 -12.41 0.66 -4.82
CA SER A 234 -13.83 0.93 -4.49
C SER A 234 -14.03 1.92 -3.33
N MET A 235 -12.94 2.45 -2.75
CA MET A 235 -12.99 3.37 -1.60
C MET A 235 -13.80 4.65 -1.86
N GLU A 236 -14.61 5.04 -0.87
CA GLU A 236 -15.24 6.37 -0.80
C GLU A 236 -14.16 7.45 -0.59
N SER A 237 -14.42 8.67 -1.09
CA SER A 237 -13.50 9.82 -1.02
C SER A 237 -14.26 11.12 -1.20
N ASP A 238 -13.82 12.19 -0.53
CA ASP A 238 -14.40 13.53 -0.63
C ASP A 238 -14.03 14.26 -1.95
N MET A 239 -13.12 13.69 -2.74
CA MET A 239 -12.75 14.21 -4.07
C MET A 239 -13.71 13.76 -5.17
N ARG A 240 -13.77 14.50 -6.29
CA ARG A 240 -14.42 14.04 -7.52
C ARG A 240 -13.61 12.90 -8.16
N VAL A 241 -13.85 11.66 -7.73
CA VAL A 241 -13.18 10.46 -8.27
C VAL A 241 -13.96 9.88 -9.45
N THR A 242 -13.37 9.96 -10.65
CA THR A 242 -13.79 9.22 -11.86
C THR A 242 -12.92 7.97 -12.00
N ARG A 243 -13.53 6.83 -12.31
CA ARG A 243 -12.84 5.53 -12.41
C ARG A 243 -12.86 5.03 -13.85
N ILE A 244 -11.71 4.64 -14.41
CA ILE A 244 -11.57 4.23 -15.81
C ILE A 244 -10.89 2.86 -15.91
N GLY A 245 -11.55 1.90 -16.56
CA GLY A 245 -11.08 0.52 -16.70
C GLY A 245 -11.98 -0.35 -17.57
N THR A 246 -11.57 -1.57 -17.92
CA THR A 246 -12.50 -2.53 -18.56
C THR A 246 -13.43 -3.16 -17.53
N VAL A 247 -14.53 -3.76 -17.96
CA VAL A 247 -15.53 -4.37 -17.07
C VAL A 247 -15.19 -5.82 -16.72
N LYS A 248 -15.54 -6.26 -15.51
CA LYS A 248 -15.72 -7.69 -15.18
C LYS A 248 -17.21 -8.00 -15.10
N TRP A 249 -17.61 -9.20 -15.52
CA TRP A 249 -18.94 -9.72 -15.23
C TRP A 249 -18.88 -11.20 -14.85
N ARG A 250 -19.96 -11.78 -14.31
CA ARG A 250 -20.00 -13.20 -13.93
C ARG A 250 -19.62 -14.16 -15.07
N GLY A 251 -19.87 -13.76 -16.33
CA GLY A 251 -19.51 -14.52 -17.52
C GLY A 251 -18.06 -14.37 -17.99
N TRP A 252 -17.39 -13.24 -17.68
CA TRP A 252 -16.02 -12.98 -18.13
C TRP A 252 -15.20 -12.21 -17.08
N HIS A 253 -14.13 -12.86 -16.65
CA HIS A 253 -13.16 -12.34 -15.67
C HIS A 253 -11.82 -11.91 -16.32
N GLY A 254 -11.81 -11.68 -17.63
CA GLY A 254 -10.64 -11.26 -18.40
C GLY A 254 -9.75 -12.39 -18.93
N ASN A 255 -10.02 -13.65 -18.58
CA ASN A 255 -9.38 -14.78 -19.25
C ASN A 255 -10.01 -14.99 -20.63
N VAL A 256 -9.21 -15.48 -21.60
CA VAL A 256 -9.63 -15.72 -22.98
C VAL A 256 -8.91 -16.97 -23.45
N SER A 257 -9.65 -18.01 -23.81
CA SER A 257 -9.04 -19.27 -24.27
C SER A 257 -8.46 -19.09 -25.68
N SER A 258 -7.14 -19.13 -25.80
CA SER A 258 -6.44 -18.90 -27.07
C SER A 258 -6.61 -20.03 -28.11
N SER A 259 -7.34 -21.11 -27.78
CA SER A 259 -7.53 -22.30 -28.62
C SER A 259 -8.96 -22.49 -29.12
N LYS A 260 -9.89 -21.58 -28.83
CA LYS A 260 -11.27 -21.64 -29.32
C LYS A 260 -11.70 -20.30 -29.91
N LYS A 261 -12.39 -20.35 -31.07
CA LYS A 261 -13.21 -19.21 -31.50
C LYS A 261 -14.24 -18.94 -30.41
N ILE A 262 -14.27 -17.70 -29.94
CA ILE A 262 -15.30 -17.25 -29.00
C ILE A 262 -16.61 -17.12 -29.79
N ASP A 263 -17.64 -17.85 -29.35
CA ASP A 263 -18.98 -17.64 -29.90
C ASP A 263 -19.52 -16.30 -29.41
N ASN A 264 -20.28 -15.56 -30.24
CA ASN A 264 -20.77 -14.23 -29.86
C ASN A 264 -21.76 -14.29 -28.69
N ASP A 265 -22.49 -15.39 -28.55
CA ASP A 265 -23.39 -15.66 -27.43
C ASP A 265 -22.68 -16.29 -26.22
N SER A 266 -21.37 -16.58 -26.30
CA SER A 266 -20.59 -17.08 -25.17
C SER A 266 -20.45 -16.01 -24.08
N PRO A 267 -20.55 -16.37 -22.79
CA PRO A 267 -20.19 -15.47 -21.69
C PRO A 267 -18.77 -14.91 -21.81
N GLU A 268 -17.86 -15.63 -22.47
CA GLU A 268 -16.48 -15.22 -22.74
C GLU A 268 -16.36 -14.05 -23.74
N ALA A 269 -17.40 -13.74 -24.53
CA ALA A 269 -17.41 -12.62 -25.49
C ALA A 269 -17.50 -11.22 -24.84
N GLY A 270 -17.48 -11.14 -23.50
CA GLY A 270 -17.57 -9.89 -22.76
C GLY A 270 -18.99 -9.32 -22.77
N VAL A 271 -19.11 -7.98 -22.87
CA VAL A 271 -20.42 -7.32 -22.98
C VAL A 271 -20.77 -7.12 -24.47
N PRO A 272 -21.91 -7.67 -24.95
CA PRO A 272 -22.40 -7.48 -26.31
C PRO A 272 -22.56 -6.00 -26.66
N LYS A 273 -22.32 -5.63 -27.92
CA LYS A 273 -22.17 -4.21 -28.35
C LYS A 273 -23.43 -3.39 -28.10
N GLU A 274 -24.58 -4.02 -28.31
CA GLU A 274 -25.94 -3.53 -28.07
C GLU A 274 -26.23 -3.27 -26.59
N SER A 275 -25.67 -4.06 -25.66
CA SER A 275 -25.83 -3.85 -24.20
C SER A 275 -24.88 -2.79 -23.63
N ARG A 276 -23.87 -2.32 -24.36
CA ARG A 276 -22.84 -1.40 -23.81
C ARG A 276 -23.44 -0.09 -23.30
N LEU A 277 -24.43 0.46 -24.02
CA LEU A 277 -25.12 1.70 -23.62
C LEU A 277 -26.01 1.52 -22.38
N GLU A 278 -26.50 0.31 -22.10
CA GLU A 278 -27.18 -0.02 -20.84
C GLU A 278 -26.16 -0.08 -19.69
N VAL A 279 -25.06 -0.81 -19.90
CA VAL A 279 -23.97 -0.96 -18.92
C VAL A 279 -23.30 0.38 -18.59
N GLU A 280 -23.09 1.26 -19.56
CA GLU A 280 -22.60 2.63 -19.34
C GLU A 280 -23.51 3.45 -18.41
N ARG A 281 -24.84 3.37 -18.60
CA ARG A 281 -25.83 4.04 -17.73
C ARG A 281 -25.87 3.46 -16.32
N LEU A 282 -25.50 2.20 -16.14
CA LEU A 282 -25.33 1.58 -14.83
C LEU A 282 -24.03 2.08 -14.17
N LEU A 283 -22.91 2.01 -14.89
CA LEU A 283 -21.57 2.41 -14.41
C LEU A 283 -21.47 3.90 -14.08
N ALA A 284 -22.19 4.77 -14.78
CA ALA A 284 -22.26 6.20 -14.51
C ALA A 284 -22.71 6.51 -13.06
N LYS A 285 -23.56 5.67 -12.45
CA LYS A 285 -24.00 5.80 -11.05
C LYS A 285 -22.87 5.62 -10.03
N PHE A 286 -21.77 5.01 -10.45
CA PHE A 286 -20.57 4.72 -9.65
C PHE A 286 -19.38 5.61 -10.05
N ASN A 287 -19.61 6.67 -10.85
CA ASN A 287 -18.59 7.47 -11.52
C ASN A 287 -17.57 6.62 -12.31
N CYS A 288 -18.02 5.49 -12.87
CA CYS A 288 -17.19 4.54 -13.60
C CYS A 288 -17.40 4.67 -15.12
N VAL A 289 -16.30 4.67 -15.87
CA VAL A 289 -16.26 4.78 -17.34
C VAL A 289 -15.62 3.50 -17.90
N PRO A 290 -16.35 2.70 -18.72
CA PRO A 290 -15.80 1.49 -19.32
C PRO A 290 -14.83 1.80 -20.46
N VAL A 291 -13.67 1.16 -20.45
CA VAL A 291 -12.77 1.08 -21.62
C VAL A 291 -13.15 -0.17 -22.40
N TRP A 292 -13.93 0.00 -23.46
CA TRP A 292 -14.29 -1.10 -24.35
C TRP A 292 -13.10 -1.52 -25.20
N ILE A 293 -12.72 -2.79 -25.09
CA ILE A 293 -11.62 -3.41 -25.85
C ILE A 293 -12.18 -4.66 -26.52
N ASP A 294 -11.62 -5.02 -27.67
CA ASP A 294 -11.85 -6.30 -28.30
C ASP A 294 -11.32 -7.45 -27.42
N VAL A 295 -12.03 -8.59 -27.38
CA VAL A 295 -11.73 -9.65 -26.40
C VAL A 295 -10.46 -10.41 -26.77
N GLU A 296 -10.21 -10.69 -28.06
CA GLU A 296 -8.98 -11.34 -28.51
C GLU A 296 -7.77 -10.45 -28.21
N LEU A 297 -7.86 -9.16 -28.57
CA LEU A 297 -6.85 -8.15 -28.25
C LEU A 297 -6.58 -7.99 -26.75
N PHE A 298 -7.64 -8.03 -25.92
CA PHE A 298 -7.49 -8.02 -24.47
C PHE A 298 -6.85 -9.31 -23.97
N GLY A 299 -7.18 -10.46 -24.54
CA GLY A 299 -6.58 -11.76 -24.24
C GLY A 299 -5.07 -11.78 -24.49
N GLU A 300 -4.63 -11.31 -25.66
CA GLU A 300 -3.21 -11.14 -25.99
C GLU A 300 -2.49 -10.21 -24.99
N ALA A 301 -3.07 -9.05 -24.70
CA ALA A 301 -2.46 -8.06 -23.81
C ALA A 301 -2.43 -8.50 -22.33
N TYR A 302 -3.52 -9.06 -21.83
CA TYR A 302 -3.71 -9.39 -20.40
C TYR A 302 -3.22 -10.80 -20.07
N ASN A 303 -3.68 -11.83 -20.78
CA ASN A 303 -3.27 -13.21 -20.50
C ASN A 303 -1.87 -13.48 -21.09
N GLY A 304 -1.66 -13.10 -22.35
CA GLY A 304 -0.37 -13.26 -23.02
C GLY A 304 0.74 -12.38 -22.42
N PHE A 305 0.67 -11.06 -22.61
CA PHE A 305 1.76 -10.17 -22.18
C PHE A 305 1.81 -9.97 -20.66
N CYS A 306 0.70 -9.59 -20.02
CA CYS A 306 0.72 -9.29 -18.58
C CYS A 306 0.92 -10.55 -17.72
N LYS A 307 0.09 -11.59 -17.90
CA LYS A 307 0.13 -12.81 -17.05
C LYS A 307 1.17 -13.84 -17.49
N GLY A 308 1.48 -13.92 -18.79
CA GLY A 308 2.49 -14.80 -19.34
C GLY A 308 3.93 -14.26 -19.25
N ILE A 309 4.16 -12.95 -19.46
CA ILE A 309 5.51 -12.36 -19.50
C ILE A 309 5.81 -11.48 -18.28
N LEU A 310 5.02 -10.44 -18.02
CA LEU A 310 5.33 -9.50 -16.94
C LEU A 310 5.20 -10.13 -15.54
N TRP A 311 4.13 -10.89 -15.29
CA TRP A 311 3.85 -11.44 -13.97
C TRP A 311 4.94 -12.39 -13.44
N PRO A 312 5.45 -13.39 -14.21
CA PRO A 312 6.56 -14.22 -13.76
C PRO A 312 7.82 -13.41 -13.48
N VAL A 313 8.23 -12.55 -14.43
CA VAL A 313 9.45 -11.73 -14.32
C VAL A 313 9.39 -10.81 -13.09
N PHE A 314 8.26 -10.14 -12.84
CA PHE A 314 8.10 -9.25 -11.68
C PHE A 314 8.13 -10.02 -10.36
N HIS A 315 7.70 -11.29 -10.35
CA HIS A 315 7.81 -12.18 -9.20
C HIS A 315 9.17 -12.92 -9.11
N ASN A 316 10.21 -12.49 -9.83
CA ASN A 316 11.50 -13.18 -9.94
C ASN A 316 11.38 -14.65 -10.43
N VAL A 317 10.23 -15.06 -10.97
CA VAL A 317 10.07 -16.34 -11.66
C VAL A 317 10.69 -16.20 -13.04
N SER A 318 12.01 -16.32 -13.08
CA SER A 318 12.72 -16.71 -14.29
C SER A 318 12.32 -18.16 -14.57
N SER A 319 11.27 -18.36 -15.37
CA SER A 319 11.10 -19.62 -16.07
C SER A 319 12.24 -19.71 -17.07
N VAL A 320 13.33 -20.37 -16.68
CA VAL A 320 14.56 -20.49 -17.50
C VAL A 320 14.24 -21.11 -18.86
N TYR A 321 13.22 -21.98 -18.87
CA TYR A 321 12.55 -22.46 -20.07
C TYR A 321 11.08 -22.08 -19.95
N ASN A 322 10.63 -21.17 -20.81
CA ASN A 322 9.22 -20.94 -21.01
C ASN A 322 8.72 -22.14 -21.82
N TYR A 323 7.92 -23.03 -21.20
CA TYR A 323 7.35 -24.15 -21.94
C TYR A 323 6.61 -23.61 -23.16
N GLY A 324 6.94 -24.13 -24.34
CA GLY A 324 6.03 -24.04 -25.47
C GLY A 324 4.70 -24.67 -25.05
N GLY A 325 3.59 -24.16 -25.59
CA GLY A 325 2.34 -24.89 -25.46
C GLY A 325 2.56 -26.27 -26.05
N VAL A 326 2.30 -27.32 -25.28
CA VAL A 326 2.14 -28.65 -25.87
C VAL A 326 0.88 -28.56 -26.70
N ASP A 327 1.03 -28.53 -28.02
CA ASP A 327 -0.12 -28.57 -28.92
C ASP A 327 -0.93 -29.83 -28.60
N SER A 328 -2.22 -29.62 -28.31
CA SER A 328 -3.10 -30.67 -27.83
C SER A 328 -3.59 -31.55 -28.99
N ASP A 329 -2.69 -32.33 -29.57
CA ASP A 329 -3.00 -33.31 -30.60
C ASP A 329 -3.18 -34.71 -29.97
N ASP A 330 -4.41 -35.20 -30.00
CA ASP A 330 -4.89 -36.27 -29.13
C ASP A 330 -4.68 -37.65 -29.77
N SER A 331 -3.56 -38.32 -29.47
CA SER A 331 -3.31 -39.70 -29.90
C SER A 331 -2.65 -40.58 -28.83
N MET A 332 -3.41 -41.58 -28.38
CA MET A 332 -2.98 -42.61 -27.43
C MET A 332 -1.98 -43.61 -28.03
N SER A 333 -0.83 -43.82 -27.38
CA SER A 333 -0.08 -45.08 -27.47
C SER A 333 0.76 -45.36 -26.20
N ASN A 334 1.11 -46.62 -25.99
CA ASN A 334 1.60 -47.14 -24.69
C ASN A 334 3.04 -46.75 -24.33
N PRO A 335 3.37 -46.64 -23.03
CA PRO A 335 4.75 -46.58 -22.58
C PRO A 335 5.44 -47.94 -22.74
N SER A 336 6.64 -47.96 -23.32
CA SER A 336 7.57 -49.08 -23.23
C SER A 336 9.00 -48.55 -23.04
N SER A 337 9.85 -49.35 -22.41
CA SER A 337 11.17 -48.94 -21.93
C SER A 337 12.22 -48.83 -23.02
N GLN A 338 13.10 -47.81 -22.96
CA GLN A 338 14.56 -47.95 -22.77
C GLN A 338 15.32 -46.62 -23.01
N GLY A 339 16.58 -46.58 -22.57
CA GLY A 339 17.65 -45.89 -23.31
C GLY A 339 17.88 -44.41 -23.01
N SER A 340 18.89 -44.11 -22.21
CA SER A 340 19.53 -42.78 -22.24
C SER A 340 20.40 -42.67 -23.49
N GLN A 341 20.03 -41.81 -24.44
CA GLN A 341 20.92 -41.37 -25.53
C GLN A 341 20.80 -39.87 -25.75
N ASN A 342 21.94 -39.21 -25.95
CA ASN A 342 21.98 -37.82 -26.38
C ASN A 342 21.73 -37.77 -27.88
N ILE A 343 20.71 -37.06 -28.33
CA ILE A 343 20.52 -36.68 -29.72
C ILE A 343 20.37 -35.15 -29.75
N PHE A 344 21.35 -34.48 -30.35
CA PHE A 344 21.12 -33.15 -30.92
C PHE A 344 20.32 -33.40 -32.21
N ASP A 345 19.12 -32.81 -32.31
CA ASP A 345 18.30 -32.91 -33.52
C ASP A 345 17.94 -31.49 -34.02
N ASP A 346 18.15 -31.27 -35.32
CA ASP A 346 18.13 -29.95 -35.94
C ASP A 346 16.70 -29.54 -36.34
N SER A 347 15.93 -29.10 -35.35
CA SER A 347 14.67 -28.36 -35.56
C SER A 347 14.81 -26.90 -35.13
N GLU A 348 14.12 -25.99 -35.82
CA GLU A 348 14.35 -24.52 -35.75
C GLU A 348 13.89 -23.87 -34.43
N HIS A 349 14.58 -24.18 -33.33
CA HIS A 349 14.46 -23.44 -32.08
C HIS A 349 15.25 -22.13 -32.16
N VAL A 350 14.54 -21.01 -32.25
CA VAL A 350 15.11 -19.66 -32.37
C VAL A 350 15.86 -19.25 -31.10
N MET A 351 17.13 -19.62 -31.03
CA MET A 351 18.08 -19.27 -29.98
C MET A 351 18.48 -17.80 -30.07
N GLY A 352 17.76 -16.93 -29.35
CA GLY A 352 18.25 -15.58 -29.06
C GLY A 352 19.44 -15.58 -28.10
N PRO A 353 20.29 -14.53 -28.07
CA PRO A 353 19.97 -13.17 -28.54
C PRO A 353 21.05 -12.46 -29.39
N ALA A 354 20.68 -11.96 -30.57
CA ALA A 354 21.34 -10.83 -31.22
C ALA A 354 20.38 -10.08 -32.15
N HIS A 355 19.73 -9.01 -31.66
CA HIS A 355 18.83 -8.14 -32.44
C HIS A 355 17.74 -8.85 -33.27
N GLY A 356 17.16 -9.93 -32.73
CA GLY A 356 15.98 -10.56 -33.30
C GLY A 356 14.71 -9.69 -33.18
N ASP A 357 13.71 -10.02 -34.00
CA ASP A 357 12.40 -9.35 -34.10
C ASP A 357 11.57 -9.32 -32.80
N GLY A 358 11.93 -10.14 -31.81
CA GLY A 358 11.23 -10.32 -30.54
C GLY A 358 10.12 -11.38 -30.57
N GLY A 359 9.89 -12.02 -31.72
CA GLY A 359 8.95 -13.12 -31.93
C GLY A 359 7.60 -12.94 -31.22
N LYS A 360 7.20 -13.96 -30.45
CA LYS A 360 5.96 -13.96 -29.66
C LYS A 360 5.91 -12.82 -28.62
N GLN A 361 7.04 -12.32 -28.10
CA GLN A 361 7.03 -11.16 -27.19
C GLN A 361 6.67 -9.86 -27.93
N ALA A 362 7.13 -9.67 -29.16
CA ALA A 362 6.85 -8.48 -29.96
C ALA A 362 5.38 -8.40 -30.42
N GLN A 363 4.79 -9.55 -30.78
CA GLN A 363 3.36 -9.66 -31.08
C GLN A 363 2.51 -9.27 -29.86
N LEU A 364 2.77 -9.89 -28.70
CA LEU A 364 2.07 -9.60 -27.45
C LEU A 364 2.33 -8.17 -26.93
N TRP A 365 3.48 -7.57 -27.25
CA TRP A 365 3.77 -6.16 -26.99
C TRP A 365 2.94 -5.20 -27.85
N SER A 366 2.67 -5.56 -29.12
CA SER A 366 1.74 -4.81 -29.98
C SER A 366 0.33 -4.80 -29.37
N ALA A 367 -0.15 -5.94 -28.86
CA ALA A 367 -1.42 -6.01 -28.13
C ALA A 367 -1.41 -5.13 -26.86
N TYR A 368 -0.38 -5.26 -26.01
CA TYR A 368 -0.22 -4.47 -24.79
C TYR A 368 -0.23 -2.96 -25.05
N THR A 369 0.48 -2.50 -26.08
CA THR A 369 0.53 -1.07 -26.45
C THR A 369 -0.77 -0.59 -27.10
N ARG A 370 -1.47 -1.42 -27.90
CA ARG A 370 -2.83 -1.12 -28.40
C ARG A 370 -3.86 -0.98 -27.26
N VAL A 371 -3.80 -1.84 -26.25
CA VAL A 371 -4.64 -1.74 -25.04
C VAL A 371 -4.34 -0.47 -24.25
N ASN A 372 -3.06 -0.17 -24.00
CA ASN A 372 -2.66 1.08 -23.34
C ASN A 372 -3.11 2.32 -24.14
N LYS A 373 -3.13 2.24 -25.48
CA LYS A 373 -3.66 3.31 -26.33
C LYS A 373 -5.18 3.51 -26.14
N ALA A 374 -5.97 2.44 -26.15
CA ALA A 374 -7.42 2.52 -25.93
C ALA A 374 -7.77 3.18 -24.58
N PHE A 375 -7.05 2.81 -23.51
CA PHE A 375 -7.12 3.50 -22.22
C PHE A 375 -6.78 4.99 -22.35
N SER A 376 -5.68 5.33 -23.03
CA SER A 376 -5.26 6.72 -23.26
C SER A 376 -6.26 7.52 -24.11
N ASP A 377 -7.03 6.88 -24.99
CA ASP A 377 -8.06 7.54 -25.80
C ASP A 377 -9.28 7.88 -24.93
N VAL A 378 -9.76 6.95 -24.09
CA VAL A 378 -10.90 7.17 -23.18
C VAL A 378 -10.59 8.17 -22.05
N ILE A 379 -9.38 8.12 -21.46
CA ILE A 379 -8.98 9.06 -20.40
C ILE A 379 -9.02 10.51 -20.90
N VAL A 380 -8.54 10.77 -22.11
CA VAL A 380 -8.50 12.14 -22.68
C VAL A 380 -9.90 12.69 -22.99
N GLN A 381 -10.90 11.82 -23.22
CA GLN A 381 -12.31 12.24 -23.38
C GLN A 381 -12.96 12.71 -22.07
N HIS A 382 -12.40 12.31 -20.91
CA HIS A 382 -12.95 12.58 -19.57
C HIS A 382 -12.05 13.47 -18.70
N PHE A 383 -10.93 13.95 -19.26
CA PHE A 383 -9.93 14.76 -18.58
C PHE A 383 -10.30 16.24 -18.59
N ASN A 384 -10.31 16.85 -17.41
CA ASN A 384 -10.45 18.29 -17.20
C ASN A 384 -9.09 18.88 -16.81
N GLU A 385 -8.80 20.12 -17.18
CA GLU A 385 -7.53 20.77 -16.81
C GLU A 385 -7.37 20.82 -15.28
N GLY A 386 -6.22 20.36 -14.79
CA GLY A 386 -5.94 20.20 -13.35
C GLY A 386 -6.26 18.81 -12.77
N ASP A 387 -7.02 17.94 -13.44
CA ASP A 387 -7.33 16.60 -12.93
C ASP A 387 -6.03 15.77 -12.69
N LEU A 388 -5.98 15.08 -11.55
CA LEU A 388 -4.91 14.13 -11.22
C LEU A 388 -5.23 12.75 -11.82
N ILE A 389 -4.33 12.20 -12.63
CA ILE A 389 -4.48 10.88 -13.24
C ILE A 389 -3.64 9.88 -12.45
N TRP A 390 -4.27 8.90 -11.80
CA TRP A 390 -3.61 7.90 -10.97
C TRP A 390 -3.78 6.49 -11.55
N ILE A 391 -2.69 5.91 -12.04
CA ILE A 391 -2.67 4.65 -12.80
C ILE A 391 -2.25 3.49 -11.88
N HIS A 392 -2.96 2.36 -11.92
CA HIS A 392 -2.72 1.22 -11.03
C HIS A 392 -2.32 -0.07 -11.76
N GLY A 393 -1.20 -0.63 -11.33
CA GLY A 393 -0.73 -1.96 -11.70
C GLY A 393 0.12 -2.02 -12.98
N PHE A 394 0.79 -3.16 -13.16
CA PHE A 394 1.76 -3.43 -14.23
C PHE A 394 1.12 -3.62 -15.64
N HIS A 395 -0.20 -3.59 -15.72
CA HIS A 395 -0.95 -3.68 -16.98
C HIS A 395 -0.86 -2.38 -17.82
N LEU A 396 -0.51 -1.25 -17.20
CA LEU A 396 -0.60 0.10 -17.79
C LEU A 396 0.73 0.88 -17.68
N LEU A 397 1.88 0.21 -17.78
CA LEU A 397 3.19 0.82 -17.52
C LEU A 397 3.63 1.83 -18.59
N VAL A 398 3.13 1.73 -19.81
CA VAL A 398 3.43 2.69 -20.91
C VAL A 398 2.41 3.81 -21.04
N LEU A 399 1.25 3.67 -20.40
CA LEU A 399 0.17 4.67 -20.39
C LEU A 399 0.61 6.09 -19.98
N PRO A 400 1.50 6.31 -18.98
CA PRO A 400 1.96 7.66 -18.65
C PRO A 400 2.59 8.38 -19.85
N SER A 401 3.32 7.65 -20.71
CA SER A 401 3.92 8.23 -21.93
C SER A 401 2.89 8.53 -23.02
N MET A 402 1.78 7.79 -23.08
CA MET A 402 0.71 8.03 -24.05
C MET A 402 -0.12 9.25 -23.65
N LEU A 403 -0.31 9.46 -22.34
CA LEU A 403 -0.96 10.64 -21.78
C LEU A 403 -0.08 11.88 -21.86
N SER A 404 1.21 11.80 -21.49
CA SER A 404 2.12 12.96 -21.54
C SER A 404 2.24 13.59 -22.94
N ARG A 405 2.07 12.79 -24.00
CA ARG A 405 2.01 13.27 -25.39
C ARG A 405 0.68 13.93 -25.81
N LYS A 406 -0.40 13.76 -25.04
CA LYS A 406 -1.74 14.28 -25.33
C LYS A 406 -2.17 15.42 -24.40
N VAL A 407 -2.03 15.24 -23.08
CA VAL A 407 -2.39 16.24 -22.05
C VAL A 407 -1.19 17.06 -21.55
N GLY A 408 0.03 16.74 -22.01
CA GLY A 408 1.21 17.56 -21.77
C GLY A 408 1.53 17.74 -20.28
N ARG A 409 1.48 18.99 -19.81
CA ARG A 409 1.68 19.39 -18.41
C ARG A 409 0.39 19.79 -17.68
N LEU A 410 -0.78 19.63 -18.32
CA LEU A 410 -2.09 20.01 -17.77
C LEU A 410 -2.57 19.03 -16.68
N ALA A 411 -2.11 17.78 -16.74
CA ALA A 411 -2.40 16.73 -15.77
C ALA A 411 -1.22 16.54 -14.79
N LYS A 412 -1.52 16.02 -13.60
CA LYS A 412 -0.52 15.33 -12.75
C LYS A 412 -0.67 13.83 -12.91
N ILE A 413 0.39 13.14 -13.29
CA ILE A 413 0.34 11.69 -13.60
C ILE A 413 1.09 10.90 -12.51
N GLY A 414 0.36 10.13 -11.73
CA GLY A 414 0.91 9.13 -10.81
C GLY A 414 0.74 7.71 -11.36
N ILE A 415 1.70 6.82 -11.12
CA ILE A 415 1.53 5.37 -11.35
C ILE A 415 1.93 4.57 -10.10
N PHE A 416 1.13 3.57 -9.72
CA PHE A 416 1.37 2.74 -8.53
C PHE A 416 1.44 1.26 -8.87
N LEU A 417 2.48 0.57 -8.39
CA LEU A 417 2.68 -0.86 -8.61
C LEU A 417 2.35 -1.69 -7.36
N HIS A 418 1.32 -2.53 -7.50
CA HIS A 418 0.87 -3.49 -6.48
C HIS A 418 1.60 -4.84 -6.54
N THR A 419 2.36 -5.10 -7.61
CA THR A 419 3.27 -6.26 -7.72
C THR A 419 4.69 -5.90 -7.25
N PRO A 420 5.51 -6.90 -6.91
CA PRO A 420 6.94 -6.66 -6.65
C PRO A 420 7.61 -6.09 -7.91
N PHE A 421 8.57 -5.18 -7.74
CA PHE A 421 9.45 -4.80 -8.85
C PHE A 421 10.71 -5.67 -8.81
N PRO A 422 11.10 -6.32 -9.92
CA PRO A 422 12.18 -7.31 -9.91
C PRO A 422 13.57 -6.66 -9.96
N SER A 423 14.60 -7.41 -9.53
CA SER A 423 15.99 -6.94 -9.61
C SER A 423 16.43 -6.74 -11.07
N SER A 424 17.42 -5.88 -11.30
CA SER A 424 17.89 -5.56 -12.67
C SER A 424 18.44 -6.76 -13.46
N GLU A 425 18.89 -7.83 -12.79
CA GLU A 425 19.31 -9.06 -13.49
C GLU A 425 18.13 -9.83 -14.08
N ILE A 426 16.96 -9.74 -13.43
CA ILE A 426 15.71 -10.33 -13.90
C ILE A 426 15.01 -9.38 -14.86
N PHE A 427 14.91 -8.08 -14.55
CA PHE A 427 14.23 -7.12 -15.41
C PHE A 427 14.89 -6.99 -16.80
N ARG A 428 16.21 -7.20 -16.92
CA ARG A 428 16.92 -7.11 -18.21
C ARG A 428 16.64 -8.27 -19.19
N THR A 429 15.92 -9.33 -18.77
CA THR A 429 15.48 -10.39 -19.69
C THR A 429 14.29 -9.98 -20.56
N LEU A 430 13.56 -8.94 -20.18
CA LEU A 430 12.46 -8.40 -20.98
C LEU A 430 13.02 -7.77 -22.28
N TRP A 431 12.40 -8.12 -23.41
CA TRP A 431 12.75 -7.56 -24.71
C TRP A 431 12.54 -6.03 -24.74
N CYS A 432 11.33 -5.56 -24.41
CA CYS A 432 10.95 -4.14 -24.33
C CYS A 432 11.28 -3.45 -22.97
N ARG A 433 12.30 -3.93 -22.26
CA ARG A 433 12.71 -3.42 -20.93
C ARG A 433 12.88 -1.88 -20.87
N GLU A 434 13.41 -1.27 -21.93
CA GLU A 434 13.61 0.18 -21.96
C GLU A 434 12.31 0.94 -22.17
N ASP A 435 11.43 0.49 -23.06
CA ASP A 435 10.14 1.15 -23.31
C ASP A 435 9.21 1.08 -22.09
N LEU A 436 9.28 0.00 -21.31
CA LEU A 436 8.60 -0.10 -20.03
C LEU A 436 9.10 0.96 -19.03
N LEU A 437 10.41 1.11 -18.85
CA LEU A 437 10.98 2.11 -17.95
C LEU A 437 10.74 3.55 -18.44
N ARG A 438 10.97 3.81 -19.73
CA ARG A 438 10.69 5.12 -20.38
C ARG A 438 9.20 5.45 -20.33
N GLY A 439 8.34 4.43 -20.43
CA GLY A 439 6.89 4.48 -20.22
C GLY A 439 6.54 4.99 -18.83
N MET A 440 7.06 4.35 -17.78
CA MET A 440 6.85 4.74 -16.39
C MET A 440 7.42 6.13 -16.07
N LEU A 441 8.60 6.47 -16.57
CA LEU A 441 9.29 7.75 -16.33
C LEU A 441 8.63 8.98 -17.01
N ASN A 442 7.51 8.79 -17.69
CA ASN A 442 6.63 9.89 -18.10
C ASN A 442 5.61 10.30 -17.01
N ALA A 443 5.45 9.50 -15.94
CA ALA A 443 4.74 9.92 -14.74
C ALA A 443 5.52 11.00 -13.98
N ASP A 444 4.83 11.82 -13.18
CA ASP A 444 5.42 12.74 -12.20
C ASP A 444 5.75 12.02 -10.88
N GLN A 445 5.02 10.94 -10.56
CA GLN A 445 5.23 10.13 -9.36
C GLN A 445 5.07 8.62 -9.66
N ILE A 446 5.98 7.80 -9.11
CA ILE A 446 5.97 6.33 -9.21
C ILE A 446 5.96 5.73 -7.80
N GLY A 447 4.88 5.02 -7.46
CA GLY A 447 4.66 4.41 -6.15
C GLY A 447 4.86 2.89 -6.14
N PHE A 448 5.41 2.38 -5.04
CA PHE A 448 5.61 0.96 -4.76
C PHE A 448 5.23 0.62 -3.31
N HIS A 449 4.94 -0.64 -3.01
CA HIS A 449 4.68 -1.05 -1.62
C HIS A 449 5.92 -1.10 -0.72
N LEU A 450 7.06 -1.58 -1.23
CA LEU A 450 8.30 -1.69 -0.46
C LEU A 450 9.40 -0.79 -1.03
N TYR A 451 10.23 -0.22 -0.14
CA TYR A 451 11.43 0.51 -0.51
C TYR A 451 12.43 -0.36 -1.30
N GLU A 452 12.43 -1.68 -1.08
CA GLU A 452 13.19 -2.63 -1.90
C GLU A 452 12.79 -2.58 -3.39
N TYR A 453 11.49 -2.58 -3.68
CA TYR A 453 10.97 -2.47 -5.05
C TYR A 453 11.37 -1.13 -5.69
N SER A 454 11.32 -0.04 -4.91
CA SER A 454 11.83 1.27 -5.33
C SER A 454 13.34 1.26 -5.64
N ARG A 455 14.18 0.63 -4.80
CA ARG A 455 15.62 0.46 -5.08
C ARG A 455 15.89 -0.39 -6.32
N HIS A 456 15.10 -1.44 -6.55
CA HIS A 456 15.20 -2.27 -7.75
C HIS A 456 14.84 -1.48 -9.02
N PHE A 457 13.76 -0.69 -9.00
CA PHE A 457 13.40 0.21 -10.10
C PHE A 457 14.52 1.21 -10.42
N LEU A 458 15.03 1.92 -9.40
CA LEU A 458 16.18 2.84 -9.56
C LEU A 458 17.42 2.16 -10.14
N THR A 459 17.70 0.93 -9.72
CA THR A 459 18.84 0.15 -10.22
C THR A 459 18.66 -0.22 -11.69
N CYS A 460 17.42 -0.46 -12.14
CA CYS A 460 17.09 -0.67 -13.55
C CYS A 460 17.23 0.63 -14.36
N CYS A 461 16.69 1.75 -13.88
CA CYS A 461 16.88 3.07 -14.53
C CYS A 461 18.37 3.40 -14.70
N ARG A 462 19.20 3.20 -13.67
CA ARG A 462 20.65 3.45 -13.74
C ARG A 462 21.37 2.51 -14.71
N ARG A 463 21.06 1.22 -14.70
CA ARG A 463 21.78 0.21 -15.51
C ARG A 463 21.32 0.11 -16.96
N LEU A 464 20.06 0.45 -17.26
CA LEU A 464 19.49 0.32 -18.61
C LEU A 464 19.29 1.67 -19.32
N LEU A 465 19.11 2.76 -18.58
CA LEU A 465 18.88 4.09 -19.15
C LEU A 465 19.98 5.12 -18.78
N GLY A 466 20.97 4.74 -17.97
CA GLY A 466 22.02 5.62 -17.46
C GLY A 466 21.56 6.63 -16.40
N LEU A 467 20.29 6.60 -15.98
CA LEU A 467 19.69 7.65 -15.14
C LEU A 467 20.05 7.47 -13.65
N THR A 468 20.59 8.52 -13.05
CA THR A 468 20.92 8.55 -11.62
C THR A 468 19.71 8.93 -10.76
N ALA A 469 19.65 8.34 -9.56
CA ALA A 469 18.70 8.76 -8.53
C ALA A 469 19.22 10.02 -7.82
N ALA A 470 18.30 10.92 -7.46
CA ALA A 470 18.56 12.13 -6.69
C ALA A 470 17.67 12.18 -5.44
N MET A 471 18.01 13.08 -4.50
CA MET A 471 17.17 13.41 -3.34
C MET A 471 16.66 14.85 -3.49
N VAL A 472 15.38 15.01 -3.80
CA VAL A 472 14.74 16.30 -4.07
C VAL A 472 14.02 16.78 -2.81
N PRO A 473 14.17 18.04 -2.37
CA PRO A 473 13.44 18.55 -1.21
C PRO A 473 11.93 18.39 -1.35
N ASP A 474 11.25 18.02 -0.27
CA ASP A 474 9.78 17.99 -0.20
C ASP A 474 9.21 19.29 0.39
N THR A 475 7.90 19.49 0.24
CA THR A 475 7.18 20.69 0.67
C THR A 475 7.15 20.91 2.19
N TYR A 476 7.58 19.91 2.98
CA TYR A 476 7.62 19.92 4.43
C TYR A 476 9.06 19.97 4.98
N GLY A 477 10.07 20.13 4.12
CA GLY A 477 11.49 20.21 4.49
C GLY A 477 12.18 18.86 4.65
N GLY A 478 11.54 17.75 4.27
CA GLY A 478 12.20 16.47 4.07
C GLY A 478 12.84 16.35 2.68
N HIS A 479 13.22 15.13 2.29
CA HIS A 479 13.72 14.83 0.95
C HIS A 479 13.04 13.57 0.39
N ASN A 480 12.43 13.73 -0.78
CA ASN A 480 11.91 12.62 -1.56
C ASN A 480 12.99 12.04 -2.49
N LEU A 481 12.94 10.73 -2.67
CA LEU A 481 13.72 10.02 -3.66
C LEU A 481 13.18 10.34 -5.07
N ALA A 482 14.05 10.58 -6.05
CA ALA A 482 13.64 10.91 -7.41
C ALA A 482 14.56 10.32 -8.48
N VAL A 483 14.08 10.27 -9.72
CA VAL A 483 14.89 10.06 -10.94
C VAL A 483 14.82 11.32 -11.77
N GLU A 484 15.96 11.86 -12.21
CA GLU A 484 15.94 12.88 -13.26
C GLU A 484 15.81 12.20 -14.64
N SER A 485 14.87 12.68 -15.46
CA SER A 485 14.70 12.26 -16.85
C SER A 485 14.18 13.43 -17.69
N ASN A 486 14.87 13.77 -18.78
CA ASN A 486 14.49 14.87 -19.69
C ASN A 486 14.25 16.22 -18.97
N GLY A 487 15.05 16.54 -17.94
CA GLY A 487 14.89 17.76 -17.13
C GLY A 487 13.65 17.78 -16.23
N ARG A 488 13.00 16.63 -16.00
CA ARG A 488 11.95 16.42 -15.00
C ARG A 488 12.52 15.60 -13.85
N ASN A 489 12.12 15.92 -12.62
CA ASN A 489 12.28 15.04 -11.47
C ASN A 489 11.01 14.19 -11.33
N ILE A 490 11.14 12.87 -11.44
CA ILE A 490 10.07 11.90 -11.21
C ILE A 490 10.21 11.40 -9.77
N THR A 491 9.22 11.70 -8.93
CA THR A 491 9.24 11.34 -7.50
C THR A 491 8.97 9.84 -7.32
N ILE A 492 9.79 9.17 -6.52
CA ILE A 492 9.66 7.76 -6.18
C ILE A 492 9.16 7.64 -4.73
N THR A 493 8.08 6.89 -4.54
CA THR A 493 7.41 6.77 -3.22
C THR A 493 7.23 5.31 -2.82
N SER A 494 7.45 5.01 -1.53
CA SER A 494 7.26 3.69 -0.95
C SER A 494 6.17 3.76 0.12
N ILE A 495 4.97 3.24 -0.15
CA ILE A 495 3.83 3.23 0.77
C ILE A 495 3.05 1.92 0.70
N HIS A 496 2.73 1.36 1.87
CA HIS A 496 1.92 0.16 2.00
C HIS A 496 0.44 0.50 1.76
N ALA A 497 -0.28 -0.32 0.97
CA ALA A 497 -1.74 -0.26 0.96
C ALA A 497 -2.29 -0.96 2.21
N GLY A 498 -3.29 -0.35 2.84
CA GLY A 498 -3.99 -0.91 3.98
C GLY A 498 -5.24 -1.72 3.59
N VAL A 499 -6.14 -1.85 4.54
CA VAL A 499 -7.49 -2.42 4.40
C VAL A 499 -8.49 -1.54 5.14
N ASP A 500 -9.75 -1.51 4.69
CA ASP A 500 -10.80 -0.73 5.37
C ASP A 500 -11.27 -1.45 6.65
N ALA A 501 -10.74 -1.00 7.79
CA ALA A 501 -11.11 -1.50 9.11
C ALA A 501 -12.58 -1.23 9.49
N SER A 502 -13.22 -0.23 8.89
CA SER A 502 -14.65 0.09 9.13
C SER A 502 -15.56 -0.86 8.36
N LEU A 503 -15.23 -1.16 7.10
CA LEU A 503 -15.93 -2.19 6.31
C LEU A 503 -15.75 -3.58 6.93
N LEU A 504 -14.53 -3.95 7.35
CA LEU A 504 -14.29 -5.24 8.00
C LEU A 504 -15.14 -5.43 9.28
N LYS A 505 -15.30 -4.38 10.09
CA LYS A 505 -16.18 -4.41 11.27
C LYS A 505 -17.65 -4.57 10.89
N LYS A 506 -18.17 -3.79 9.94
CA LYS A 506 -19.53 -3.98 9.39
C LYS A 506 -19.77 -5.42 8.90
N CYS A 507 -18.76 -6.04 8.28
CA CYS A 507 -18.84 -7.44 7.86
C CYS A 507 -18.79 -8.45 9.02
N LEU A 508 -18.03 -8.18 10.09
CA LEU A 508 -17.99 -9.01 11.31
C LEU A 508 -19.34 -8.97 12.06
N ASP A 509 -19.93 -7.79 12.20
CA ASP A 509 -21.16 -7.58 12.96
C ASP A 509 -22.41 -8.14 12.26
N HIS A 510 -22.31 -8.47 10.96
CA HIS A 510 -23.43 -8.98 10.17
C HIS A 510 -23.89 -10.38 10.64
N PRO A 511 -25.21 -10.63 10.83
CA PRO A 511 -25.71 -11.89 11.40
C PRO A 511 -25.22 -13.16 10.69
N THR A 512 -25.25 -13.19 9.36
CA THR A 512 -24.78 -14.34 8.55
C THR A 512 -23.29 -14.62 8.70
N THR A 513 -22.48 -13.62 9.11
CA THR A 513 -21.07 -13.80 9.42
C THR A 513 -20.92 -14.44 10.80
N GLN A 514 -21.66 -13.97 11.79
CA GLN A 514 -21.68 -14.53 13.16
C GLN A 514 -22.17 -15.98 13.18
N GLU A 515 -23.19 -16.31 12.39
CA GLU A 515 -23.67 -17.69 12.21
C GLU A 515 -22.57 -18.61 11.66
N LYS A 516 -21.84 -18.17 10.63
CA LYS A 516 -20.70 -18.92 10.05
C LYS A 516 -19.55 -19.07 11.05
N ILE A 517 -19.19 -18.00 11.77
CA ILE A 517 -18.16 -18.05 12.83
C ILE A 517 -18.55 -19.09 13.90
N LYS A 518 -19.81 -19.10 14.34
CA LYS A 518 -20.32 -20.06 15.33
C LYS A 518 -20.29 -21.50 14.79
N ALA A 519 -20.72 -21.72 13.55
CA ALA A 519 -20.71 -23.04 12.93
C ALA A 519 -19.29 -23.64 12.84
N ILE A 520 -18.31 -22.86 12.36
CA ILE A 520 -16.92 -23.31 12.26
C ILE A 520 -16.32 -23.58 13.66
N LYS A 521 -16.61 -22.72 14.66
CA LYS A 521 -16.11 -22.92 16.04
C LYS A 521 -16.72 -24.14 16.74
N GLU A 522 -17.95 -24.51 16.45
CA GLU A 522 -18.55 -25.76 16.97
C GLU A 522 -18.01 -26.99 16.22
N GLN A 523 -17.77 -26.91 14.90
CA GLN A 523 -17.17 -27.98 14.10
C GLN A 523 -15.76 -28.37 14.58
N PHE A 524 -14.93 -27.38 14.96
CA PHE A 524 -13.53 -27.58 15.38
C PHE A 524 -13.31 -27.46 16.90
N LYS A 525 -14.37 -27.59 17.68
CA LYS A 525 -14.39 -27.46 19.14
C LYS A 525 -13.37 -28.38 19.82
N GLY A 526 -12.55 -27.79 20.69
CA GLY A 526 -11.49 -28.50 21.42
C GLY A 526 -10.18 -28.70 20.65
N LYS A 527 -10.10 -28.27 19.38
CA LYS A 527 -8.85 -28.16 18.62
C LYS A 527 -8.37 -26.71 18.56
N VAL A 528 -7.07 -26.52 18.28
CA VAL A 528 -6.55 -25.25 17.78
C VAL A 528 -6.80 -25.19 16.27
N LEU A 529 -7.56 -24.19 15.82
CA LEU A 529 -7.95 -24.06 14.43
C LEU A 529 -6.97 -23.14 13.68
N MET A 530 -6.33 -23.70 12.65
CA MET A 530 -5.51 -22.98 11.68
C MET A 530 -6.34 -22.71 10.42
N ALA A 531 -6.23 -21.51 9.84
CA ALA A 531 -6.78 -21.18 8.54
C ALA A 531 -5.69 -20.80 7.53
N ALA A 532 -5.88 -21.22 6.29
CA ALA A 532 -5.10 -20.84 5.14
C ALA A 532 -6.04 -20.51 3.97
N ILE A 533 -5.76 -19.43 3.26
CA ILE A 533 -6.54 -18.97 2.11
C ILE A 533 -5.53 -18.52 1.06
N ASP A 534 -5.39 -19.31 -0.01
CA ASP A 534 -4.37 -19.11 -1.02
C ASP A 534 -4.98 -19.26 -2.42
N ARG A 535 -4.57 -18.41 -3.37
CA ARG A 535 -4.78 -18.73 -4.79
C ARG A 535 -3.91 -19.93 -5.14
N LEU A 536 -4.46 -20.86 -5.91
CA LEU A 536 -3.78 -22.09 -6.31
C LEU A 536 -2.76 -21.78 -7.42
N GLU A 537 -1.65 -21.16 -7.02
CA GLU A 537 -0.46 -20.84 -7.81
C GLU A 537 0.79 -21.14 -6.97
N ASN A 538 1.87 -21.64 -7.58
CA ASN A 538 3.05 -22.14 -6.86
C ASN A 538 3.66 -21.09 -5.89
N LEU A 539 3.67 -19.81 -6.30
CA LEU A 539 4.19 -18.69 -5.52
C LEU A 539 3.50 -18.47 -4.16
N LYS A 540 2.27 -18.94 -3.95
CA LYS A 540 1.59 -18.84 -2.64
C LYS A 540 2.07 -19.90 -1.64
N GLY A 541 2.83 -20.90 -2.09
CA GLY A 541 3.52 -21.85 -1.23
C GLY A 541 2.59 -22.78 -0.44
N ALA A 542 1.38 -23.04 -0.94
CA ALA A 542 0.42 -23.93 -0.28
C ALA A 542 0.95 -25.38 -0.10
N PRO A 543 1.63 -26.01 -1.08
CA PRO A 543 2.29 -27.31 -0.87
C PRO A 543 3.32 -27.29 0.28
N LEU A 544 4.15 -26.24 0.34
CA LEU A 544 5.16 -26.05 1.39
C LEU A 544 4.53 -25.88 2.79
N LYS A 545 3.33 -25.29 2.86
CA LYS A 545 2.52 -25.17 4.08
C LYS A 545 2.15 -26.53 4.66
N ILE A 546 1.69 -27.45 3.80
CA ILE A 546 1.30 -28.80 4.20
C ILE A 546 2.52 -29.64 4.60
N LEU A 547 3.63 -29.52 3.86
CA LEU A 547 4.91 -30.14 4.23
C LEU A 547 5.44 -29.62 5.58
N GLY A 548 5.26 -28.32 5.86
CA GLY A 548 5.58 -27.72 7.16
C GLY A 548 4.72 -28.29 8.30
N LEU A 549 3.41 -28.44 8.08
CA LEU A 549 2.47 -29.01 9.03
C LEU A 549 2.74 -30.50 9.31
N GLU A 550 3.05 -31.30 8.28
CA GLU A 550 3.47 -32.69 8.46
C GLU A 550 4.73 -32.76 9.34
N ARG A 551 5.76 -31.99 8.99
CA ARG A 551 7.04 -31.99 9.71
C ARG A 551 6.93 -31.45 11.13
N PHE A 552 5.94 -30.61 11.41
CA PHE A 552 5.56 -30.22 12.76
C PHE A 552 4.97 -31.42 13.51
N LEU A 553 3.96 -32.11 12.95
CA LEU A 553 3.30 -33.26 13.58
C LEU A 553 4.22 -34.49 13.75
N ASP A 554 5.21 -34.69 12.88
CA ASP A 554 6.29 -35.66 13.08
C ASP A 554 7.10 -35.34 14.33
N ARG A 555 7.56 -34.09 14.46
CA ARG A 555 8.43 -33.61 15.54
C ARG A 555 7.70 -33.36 16.86
N ARG A 556 6.38 -33.17 16.82
CA ARG A 556 5.54 -32.75 17.95
C ARG A 556 4.31 -33.66 18.10
N PRO A 557 4.48 -34.92 18.55
CA PRO A 557 3.38 -35.84 18.77
C PRO A 557 2.28 -35.31 19.70
N GLU A 558 2.64 -34.42 20.62
CA GLU A 558 1.75 -33.84 21.63
C GLU A 558 0.64 -32.94 21.06
N TYR A 559 0.71 -32.55 19.78
CA TYR A 559 -0.33 -31.80 19.06
C TYR A 559 -1.19 -32.66 18.10
N ARG A 560 -0.86 -33.94 17.89
CA ARG A 560 -1.64 -34.83 17.00
C ARG A 560 -3.09 -34.92 17.48
N GLY A 561 -4.05 -34.74 16.56
CA GLY A 561 -5.48 -34.68 16.85
C GLY A 561 -5.97 -33.40 17.56
N LYS A 562 -5.07 -32.59 18.14
CA LYS A 562 -5.41 -31.33 18.85
C LYS A 562 -5.38 -30.09 17.96
N ILE A 563 -4.94 -30.22 16.71
CA ILE A 563 -4.92 -29.13 15.73
C ILE A 563 -5.76 -29.52 14.50
N ALA A 564 -6.27 -28.54 13.80
CA ALA A 564 -6.86 -28.70 12.48
C ALA A 564 -6.49 -27.53 11.57
N LEU A 565 -6.36 -27.79 10.26
CA LEU A 565 -6.16 -26.78 9.23
C LEU A 565 -7.35 -26.78 8.27
N ILE A 566 -8.02 -25.63 8.12
CA ILE A 566 -8.86 -25.34 6.95
C ILE A 566 -7.96 -24.70 5.89
N GLN A 567 -7.74 -25.40 4.79
CA GLN A 567 -7.03 -24.90 3.61
C GLN A 567 -8.04 -24.58 2.52
N MET A 568 -8.35 -23.30 2.34
CA MET A 568 -9.12 -22.82 1.20
C MET A 568 -8.16 -22.64 0.01
N GLY A 569 -8.45 -23.34 -1.08
CA GLY A 569 -7.82 -23.10 -2.38
C GLY A 569 -8.73 -22.25 -3.25
N ILE A 570 -8.29 -21.06 -3.63
CA ILE A 570 -8.97 -20.24 -4.63
C ILE A 570 -8.48 -20.66 -6.01
N SER A 571 -9.36 -21.23 -6.85
CA SER A 571 -9.00 -21.70 -8.19
C SER A 571 -8.50 -20.54 -9.07
N ALA A 572 -7.33 -20.74 -9.70
CA ALA A 572 -6.63 -19.72 -10.46
C ALA A 572 -6.51 -20.15 -11.94
N PHE A 573 -7.66 -20.37 -12.59
CA PHE A 573 -7.75 -20.92 -13.94
C PHE A 573 -6.92 -20.14 -14.98
N GLU A 574 -6.66 -18.84 -14.76
CA GLU A 574 -5.81 -18.03 -15.65
C GLU A 574 -4.30 -18.32 -15.54
N ARG A 575 -3.91 -19.27 -14.67
CA ARG A 575 -2.54 -19.79 -14.54
C ARG A 575 -2.27 -21.08 -15.30
N GLY A 576 -3.30 -21.73 -15.86
CA GLY A 576 -3.16 -22.97 -16.63
C GLY A 576 -2.46 -24.09 -15.84
N ASP A 577 -1.36 -24.60 -16.37
CA ASP A 577 -0.62 -25.73 -15.79
C ASP A 577 -0.05 -25.47 -14.40
N ASP A 578 0.34 -24.22 -14.08
CA ASP A 578 0.79 -23.82 -12.73
C ASP A 578 -0.32 -24.03 -11.69
N TYR A 579 -1.58 -23.74 -12.08
CA TYR A 579 -2.75 -24.01 -11.25
C TYR A 579 -3.03 -25.51 -11.12
N LEU A 580 -3.06 -26.26 -12.24
CA LEU A 580 -3.33 -27.69 -12.23
C LEU A 580 -2.26 -28.48 -11.45
N ALA A 581 -0.98 -28.15 -11.63
CA ALA A 581 0.13 -28.75 -10.91
C ALA A 581 0.07 -28.44 -9.41
N THR A 582 -0.09 -27.15 -9.03
CA THR A 582 -0.19 -26.74 -7.63
C THR A 582 -1.38 -27.40 -6.93
N ARG A 583 -2.53 -27.46 -7.59
CA ARG A 583 -3.76 -28.13 -7.11
C ARG A 583 -3.53 -29.63 -6.88
N ASN A 584 -2.97 -30.32 -7.87
CA ASN A 584 -2.78 -31.77 -7.81
C ASN A 584 -1.64 -32.18 -6.87
N GLU A 585 -0.63 -31.33 -6.65
CA GLU A 585 0.33 -31.50 -5.55
C GLU A 585 -0.34 -31.29 -4.19
N LEU A 586 -1.08 -30.20 -4.01
CA LEU A 586 -1.75 -29.88 -2.75
C LEU A 586 -2.72 -30.99 -2.32
N MET A 587 -3.55 -31.50 -3.23
CA MET A 587 -4.47 -32.61 -2.93
C MET A 587 -3.73 -33.87 -2.45
N ARG A 588 -2.68 -34.31 -3.16
CA ARG A 588 -1.87 -35.48 -2.76
C ARG A 588 -1.16 -35.28 -1.42
N LEU A 589 -0.75 -34.05 -1.09
CA LEU A 589 -0.16 -33.75 0.21
C LEU A 589 -1.20 -33.76 1.34
N VAL A 590 -2.41 -33.27 1.09
CA VAL A 590 -3.52 -33.29 2.05
C VAL A 590 -3.99 -34.72 2.34
N GLU A 591 -4.13 -35.55 1.31
CA GLU A 591 -4.42 -36.98 1.41
C GLU A 591 -3.36 -37.69 2.27
N ARG A 592 -2.09 -37.65 1.85
CA ARG A 592 -0.95 -38.26 2.54
C ARG A 592 -0.79 -37.83 4.02
N VAL A 593 -1.15 -36.60 4.36
CA VAL A 593 -1.11 -36.11 5.76
C VAL A 593 -2.33 -36.57 6.55
N ASN A 594 -3.52 -36.66 5.95
CA ASN A 594 -4.70 -37.20 6.62
C ASN A 594 -4.64 -38.72 6.82
N ASP A 595 -4.05 -39.48 5.90
CA ASP A 595 -3.79 -40.92 6.09
C ASP A 595 -2.91 -41.18 7.33
N LYS A 596 -1.88 -40.34 7.49
CA LYS A 596 -0.91 -40.38 8.59
C LYS A 596 -1.49 -39.82 9.90
N TYR A 597 -2.34 -38.80 9.81
CA TYR A 597 -2.95 -38.08 10.92
C TYR A 597 -4.42 -37.74 10.62
N PRO A 598 -5.38 -38.65 10.88
CA PRO A 598 -6.78 -38.48 10.49
C PRO A 598 -7.44 -37.20 11.02
N ASN A 599 -8.25 -36.56 10.17
CA ASN A 599 -8.98 -35.32 10.45
C ASN A 599 -8.08 -34.13 10.86
N THR A 600 -6.91 -34.01 10.23
CA THR A 600 -5.96 -32.90 10.45
C THR A 600 -6.20 -31.75 9.48
N ILE A 601 -6.44 -32.03 8.19
CA ILE A 601 -6.61 -30.98 7.17
C ILE A 601 -7.94 -31.14 6.45
N GLN A 602 -8.77 -30.10 6.47
CA GLN A 602 -9.89 -29.94 5.55
C GLN A 602 -9.44 -29.04 4.39
N PHE A 603 -9.23 -29.63 3.22
CA PHE A 603 -9.05 -28.87 1.97
C PHE A 603 -10.41 -28.60 1.35
N GLN A 604 -10.64 -27.37 0.90
CA GLN A 604 -11.79 -27.02 0.07
C GLN A 604 -11.34 -26.07 -1.05
N GLU A 605 -11.65 -26.46 -2.28
CA GLU A 605 -11.51 -25.60 -3.45
C GLU A 605 -12.76 -24.71 -3.61
N CYS A 606 -12.55 -23.47 -4.08
CA CYS A 606 -13.59 -22.47 -4.27
C CYS A 606 -13.18 -21.39 -5.30
N THR A 607 -14.14 -20.64 -5.81
CA THR A 607 -13.92 -19.49 -6.69
C THR A 607 -13.71 -18.18 -5.90
N GLU A 608 -13.16 -17.16 -6.54
CA GLU A 608 -13.11 -15.78 -5.99
C GLU A 608 -14.52 -15.23 -5.67
N ALA A 609 -15.57 -15.70 -6.37
CA ALA A 609 -16.94 -15.30 -6.12
C ALA A 609 -17.52 -15.88 -4.82
N GLU A 610 -17.01 -17.03 -4.36
CA GLU A 610 -17.43 -17.70 -3.12
C GLU A 610 -16.62 -17.23 -1.91
N MET A 611 -15.31 -16.97 -2.08
CA MET A 611 -14.38 -16.56 -1.01
C MET A 611 -14.30 -15.04 -0.79
N ARG A 612 -15.44 -14.35 -0.96
CA ARG A 612 -15.61 -12.90 -0.72
C ARG A 612 -15.43 -12.52 0.75
N LEU A 613 -15.24 -11.23 1.01
CA LEU A 613 -14.95 -10.62 2.31
C LEU A 613 -15.73 -11.20 3.49
N MET A 614 -17.05 -11.39 3.41
CA MET A 614 -17.83 -11.96 4.52
C MET A 614 -17.46 -13.41 4.84
N GLN A 615 -17.30 -14.27 3.84
CA GLN A 615 -16.85 -15.66 3.98
C GLN A 615 -15.42 -15.71 4.52
N ARG A 616 -14.54 -14.90 3.93
CA ARG A 616 -13.13 -14.80 4.32
C ARG A 616 -13.00 -14.35 5.77
N VAL A 617 -13.61 -13.23 6.14
CA VAL A 617 -13.58 -12.66 7.50
C VAL A 617 -14.25 -13.59 8.53
N ALA A 618 -15.30 -14.33 8.15
CA ALA A 618 -15.87 -15.37 9.02
C ALA A 618 -14.85 -16.50 9.33
N LEU A 619 -14.14 -17.00 8.32
CA LEU A 619 -13.09 -18.01 8.51
C LEU A 619 -11.90 -17.44 9.30
N LEU A 620 -11.45 -16.22 9.00
CA LEU A 620 -10.39 -15.54 9.74
C LEU A 620 -10.75 -15.37 11.23
N ARG A 621 -11.99 -14.96 11.55
CA ARG A 621 -12.49 -14.81 12.93
C ARG A 621 -12.83 -16.13 13.62
N ALA A 622 -12.95 -17.22 12.85
CA ALA A 622 -13.13 -18.57 13.37
C ALA A 622 -11.81 -19.19 13.85
N ALA A 623 -10.72 -18.98 13.11
CA ALA A 623 -9.41 -19.56 13.38
C ALA A 623 -8.66 -18.90 14.54
N ASP A 624 -7.88 -19.71 15.25
CA ASP A 624 -6.92 -19.25 16.26
C ASP A 624 -5.60 -18.78 15.62
N VAL A 625 -5.23 -19.34 14.45
CA VAL A 625 -3.96 -19.06 13.75
C VAL A 625 -4.21 -18.92 12.25
N ILE A 626 -3.57 -17.94 11.61
CA ILE A 626 -3.49 -17.86 10.15
C ILE A 626 -2.12 -18.34 9.64
N LEU A 627 -2.10 -19.21 8.63
CA LEU A 627 -0.89 -19.69 7.98
C LEU A 627 -0.72 -19.05 6.60
N ILE A 628 0.30 -18.20 6.46
CA ILE A 628 0.70 -17.56 5.19
C ILE A 628 2.14 -17.97 4.89
N THR A 629 2.37 -18.58 3.72
CA THR A 629 3.67 -19.15 3.31
C THR A 629 4.04 -18.75 1.88
N SER A 630 3.55 -17.60 1.42
CA SER A 630 3.83 -17.09 0.07
C SER A 630 5.33 -16.85 -0.11
N LEU A 631 5.92 -17.51 -1.09
CA LEU A 631 7.34 -17.40 -1.44
C LEU A 631 7.70 -15.98 -1.91
N ARG A 632 6.74 -15.33 -2.57
CA ARG A 632 6.80 -13.91 -2.93
C ARG A 632 5.39 -13.38 -3.15
N ASP A 633 5.13 -12.17 -2.67
CA ASP A 633 3.84 -11.51 -2.86
C ASP A 633 4.02 -10.00 -3.07
N GLY A 634 3.11 -9.37 -3.80
CA GLY A 634 3.13 -7.92 -4.03
C GLY A 634 2.41 -7.15 -2.92
N LEU A 635 1.18 -7.56 -2.64
CA LEU A 635 0.32 -7.04 -1.59
C LEU A 635 -0.51 -8.20 -1.02
N ASN A 636 -0.14 -8.70 0.15
CA ASN A 636 -0.96 -9.66 0.88
C ASN A 636 -1.75 -8.94 1.98
N ARG A 637 -3.08 -8.96 1.89
CA ARG A 637 -3.98 -8.28 2.84
C ARG A 637 -4.36 -9.16 4.02
N LEU A 638 -4.28 -10.48 3.89
CA LEU A 638 -4.71 -11.45 4.91
C LEU A 638 -4.13 -11.20 6.32
N PRO A 639 -2.86 -10.79 6.52
CA PRO A 639 -2.36 -10.47 7.86
C PRO A 639 -3.12 -9.30 8.50
N MET A 640 -3.42 -8.26 7.72
CA MET A 640 -4.13 -7.07 8.19
C MET A 640 -5.61 -7.37 8.43
N GLU A 641 -6.24 -8.14 7.53
CA GLU A 641 -7.62 -8.61 7.69
C GLU A 641 -7.77 -9.48 8.95
N PHE A 642 -6.81 -10.38 9.23
CA PHE A 642 -6.81 -11.24 10.43
C PHE A 642 -6.59 -10.45 11.73
N VAL A 643 -5.67 -9.47 11.75
CA VAL A 643 -5.43 -8.63 12.93
C VAL A 643 -6.66 -7.77 13.26
N ILE A 644 -7.35 -7.22 12.25
CA ILE A 644 -8.58 -6.45 12.46
C ILE A 644 -9.73 -7.36 12.92
N ALA A 645 -9.87 -8.56 12.35
CA ALA A 645 -10.82 -9.55 12.85
C ALA A 645 -10.59 -9.92 14.32
N HIS A 646 -9.34 -9.82 14.81
CA HIS A 646 -8.98 -10.11 16.19
C HIS A 646 -8.85 -8.89 17.12
N SER A 647 -9.26 -7.68 16.71
CA SER A 647 -9.11 -6.47 17.52
C SER A 647 -9.67 -6.59 18.94
N ASP A 648 -10.82 -7.27 19.09
CA ASP A 648 -11.53 -7.41 20.37
C ASP A 648 -10.91 -8.48 21.27
N ALA A 649 -10.10 -9.39 20.71
CA ALA A 649 -9.32 -10.35 21.49
C ALA A 649 -8.02 -9.72 21.99
N LEU A 650 -7.38 -8.88 21.17
CA LEU A 650 -6.16 -8.16 21.50
C LEU A 650 -6.37 -7.14 22.63
N SER A 651 -7.51 -6.44 22.65
CA SER A 651 -7.87 -5.53 23.75
C SER A 651 -8.09 -6.27 25.08
N VAL A 652 -8.84 -7.38 25.06
CA VAL A 652 -9.07 -8.23 26.25
C VAL A 652 -7.77 -8.86 26.76
N GLY A 653 -6.83 -9.22 25.88
CA GLY A 653 -5.49 -9.67 26.26
C GLY A 653 -4.72 -8.62 27.08
N ILE A 654 -4.75 -7.35 26.63
CA ILE A 654 -4.09 -6.23 27.31
C ILE A 654 -4.70 -5.94 28.70
N ASP A 655 -6.02 -6.00 28.84
CA ASP A 655 -6.68 -5.73 30.13
C ASP A 655 -6.61 -6.92 31.11
N ASN A 656 -6.48 -8.16 30.62
CA ASN A 656 -6.15 -9.30 31.47
C ASN A 656 -4.68 -9.24 31.96
N TYR A 657 -3.74 -8.79 31.13
CA TYR A 657 -2.33 -8.59 31.52
C TYR A 657 -2.17 -7.54 32.65
N LYS A 658 -3.11 -6.58 32.76
CA LYS A 658 -3.18 -5.61 33.87
C LYS A 658 -3.82 -6.17 35.15
N ARG A 659 -4.31 -7.41 35.15
CA ARG A 659 -4.97 -8.07 36.29
C ARG A 659 -4.19 -9.26 36.85
N SER A 660 -3.16 -9.73 36.17
CA SER A 660 -2.31 -10.84 36.60
C SER A 660 -1.05 -10.34 37.32
N ASP A 661 -1.18 -9.89 38.57
CA ASP A 661 -0.03 -9.62 39.46
C ASP A 661 0.76 -10.90 39.82
N ASN A 662 0.16 -12.08 39.61
CA ASN A 662 0.83 -13.38 39.69
C ASN A 662 1.44 -13.71 38.32
N GLY A 663 2.76 -13.58 38.20
CA GLY A 663 3.50 -13.59 36.93
C GLY A 663 3.69 -14.95 36.25
N GLU A 664 2.62 -15.67 35.94
CA GLU A 664 2.66 -16.72 34.91
C GLU A 664 2.39 -16.11 33.52
N PRO A 665 3.24 -16.39 32.50
CA PRO A 665 3.03 -15.87 31.15
C PRO A 665 1.91 -16.64 30.44
N GLY A 666 0.67 -16.24 30.69
CA GLY A 666 -0.49 -16.67 29.92
C GLY A 666 -0.27 -16.37 28.43
N ALA A 667 -0.16 -17.41 27.61
CA ALA A 667 0.15 -17.26 26.19
C ALA A 667 -0.96 -16.49 25.48
N VAL A 668 -0.64 -15.27 25.03
CA VAL A 668 -1.50 -14.50 24.13
C VAL A 668 -1.64 -15.28 22.83
N ARG A 669 -2.90 -15.50 22.41
CA ARG A 669 -3.27 -16.14 21.14
C ARG A 669 -3.09 -15.15 19.99
#